data_AF-A0A954L361-F1
#
_entry.id   AF-A0A954L361-F1
#
_cell.length_a   1.000
_cell.length_b   1.000
_cell.length_c   1.000
_cell.angle_alpha   90.00
_cell.angle_beta   90.00
_cell.angle_gamma   90.00
#
_symmetry.space_group_name_H-M   'P 1'
#
loop_
_entity.id
_entity.type
_entity.pdbx_description
1 polymer ?
#
loop_
_entity_poly.entity_id
_entity_poly.type
_entity_poly.pdbx_seq_one_letter_code
_entity_poly.pdbx_strand_id
1 'polypeptide(L)'
;SKWGPLDDQTSVHKLAGDSLPTHFIINDLGTPLSDNTGLFVYTTPAGQSGNYYYAVTQVTNGIENRVISASSNATTTAVAESAAAPAPILVQSLNNGHGLVYTQFMDYDKWNPTFQGYAYNYSVALPPNYSADNSYPLKLQLHAYTERYSVHEESSFGWPAIMVFADDPGESAGTIHTWWYGFSADHNYQTDGPIPTSGRIENFTEQRVLRALDEVIQKFSVDTTRIHSQGHSMGASGSLSLGIRYGNVFAGIHASEPMTNYASSPTFQTDFERLWGTQASNLPVVNNGIHAAPLVPYNGTGVYNWMNHHEQVVRRRGEDMAFLMFGHGTADTTIDWQTQGKPFPQILNDANIAFTAEDRFNWEHTFMGFSFAIHDLFSAGFEDLGDWEFRNDFSFPAISNAAESSALPPVSTATSFYNLTIDWSVPWNSFGVDPIDATDHYEITLRSRTVTQTADVTPRNTQRFSASAGAAFTWENLNVGTGQVVAAGTVTADAKGVITVPGFRVEAGSGSRLILQRTAGIPVITAPIGDQTSTTPVFRWSDVTGAAAYRIWITSRTTGASPYLDINVTDSQFTPPAELPLGRYTLWVRALMSNGSSGPWSTPMNFQIRPAAQILTAGTSFSTLPPTIDWSAVTGAARYQVWV
;
A
#
# COMPACT_ATOMS: atom_id res chain seq x y z
N SER A 1 -32.52 -16.77 7.01
CA SER A 1 -31.10 -16.46 6.71
C SER A 1 -30.25 -16.73 7.96
N LYS A 2 -28.93 -16.50 7.94
CA LYS A 2 -28.05 -16.51 9.14
C LYS A 2 -28.66 -15.68 10.30
N TRP A 3 -29.43 -14.64 9.96
CA TRP A 3 -29.93 -13.61 10.87
C TRP A 3 -31.39 -13.74 11.28
N GLY A 4 -32.07 -14.84 10.92
CA GLY A 4 -33.49 -15.06 11.23
C GLY A 4 -34.46 -14.56 10.14
N PRO A 5 -35.75 -14.36 10.46
CA PRO A 5 -36.72 -13.76 9.55
C PRO A 5 -36.45 -12.26 9.35
N LEU A 6 -36.82 -11.73 8.18
CA LEU A 6 -36.84 -10.28 7.95
C LEU A 6 -38.00 -9.64 8.72
N ASP A 7 -37.87 -8.36 9.07
CA ASP A 7 -38.97 -7.60 9.67
C ASP A 7 -40.08 -7.28 8.65
N ASP A 8 -41.17 -6.66 9.10
CA ASP A 8 -42.31 -6.30 8.26
C ASP A 8 -42.13 -5.00 7.47
N GLN A 9 -40.98 -4.32 7.62
CA GLN A 9 -40.66 -3.03 6.98
C GLN A 9 -39.60 -3.17 5.90
N THR A 10 -39.56 -4.30 5.20
CA THR A 10 -38.52 -4.60 4.20
C THR A 10 -38.44 -3.63 3.02
N SER A 11 -39.52 -2.90 2.71
CA SER A 11 -39.55 -1.86 1.68
C SER A 11 -39.18 -0.48 2.18
N VAL A 12 -39.06 -0.29 3.49
CA VAL A 12 -38.68 0.98 4.13
C VAL A 12 -37.16 1.10 4.18
N HIS A 13 -36.64 2.17 3.59
CA HIS A 13 -35.24 2.53 3.72
C HIS A 13 -35.02 3.29 5.03
N LYS A 14 -34.71 2.55 6.09
CA LYS A 14 -34.47 3.11 7.44
C LYS A 14 -33.28 4.07 7.53
N LEU A 15 -32.43 4.09 6.51
CA LEU A 15 -31.25 4.94 6.39
C LEU A 15 -31.38 6.01 5.30
N ALA A 16 -32.57 6.21 4.74
CA ALA A 16 -32.77 7.26 3.74
C ALA A 16 -32.33 8.62 4.28
N GLY A 17 -31.58 9.38 3.47
CA GLY A 17 -31.27 10.78 3.78
C GLY A 17 -32.53 11.65 3.81
N ASP A 18 -32.46 12.81 4.47
CA ASP A 18 -33.61 13.70 4.70
C ASP A 18 -34.33 14.16 3.41
N SER A 19 -33.63 14.20 2.29
CA SER A 19 -34.15 14.57 0.97
C SER A 19 -34.73 13.40 0.16
N LEU A 20 -34.70 12.18 0.70
CA LEU A 20 -35.07 10.96 0.01
C LEU A 20 -36.40 10.37 0.52
N PRO A 21 -37.12 9.63 -0.34
CA PRO A 21 -38.30 8.90 0.09
C PRO A 21 -37.96 7.84 1.14
N THR A 22 -38.90 7.62 2.06
CA THR A 22 -38.76 6.61 3.12
C THR A 22 -38.81 5.17 2.60
N HIS A 23 -39.31 4.95 1.39
CA HIS A 23 -39.36 3.64 0.75
C HIS A 23 -38.28 3.51 -0.33
N PHE A 24 -37.76 2.29 -0.50
CA PHE A 24 -36.75 2.01 -1.52
C PHE A 24 -37.25 2.31 -2.93
N ILE A 25 -36.34 2.80 -3.76
CA ILE A 25 -36.48 2.89 -5.21
C ILE A 25 -35.63 1.76 -5.79
N ILE A 26 -36.18 0.99 -6.74
CA ILE A 26 -35.53 -0.22 -7.31
C ILE A 26 -35.15 -0.09 -8.79
N ASN A 27 -35.53 1.02 -9.44
CA ASN A 27 -35.09 1.39 -10.78
C ASN A 27 -34.59 2.83 -10.73
N ASP A 28 -33.56 3.17 -11.51
CA ASP A 28 -32.99 4.52 -11.53
C ASP A 28 -34.08 5.60 -11.71
N LEU A 29 -34.16 6.51 -10.74
CA LEU A 29 -35.14 7.61 -10.65
C LEU A 29 -36.61 7.15 -10.74
N GLY A 30 -36.87 5.88 -10.42
CA GLY A 30 -38.21 5.29 -10.41
C GLY A 30 -39.06 5.73 -9.22
N THR A 31 -40.30 5.26 -9.20
CA THR A 31 -41.23 5.50 -8.08
C THR A 31 -40.82 4.67 -6.86
N PRO A 32 -40.87 5.24 -5.64
CA PRO A 32 -40.69 4.48 -4.40
C PRO A 32 -41.68 3.32 -4.30
N LEU A 33 -41.27 2.22 -3.67
CA LEU A 33 -42.17 1.11 -3.35
C LEU A 33 -43.32 1.57 -2.43
N SER A 34 -44.45 0.88 -2.52
CA SER A 34 -45.62 1.09 -1.65
C SER A 34 -45.56 0.22 -0.40
N ASP A 35 -46.30 0.61 0.65
CA ASP A 35 -46.41 -0.11 1.93
C ASP A 35 -46.85 -1.58 1.80
N ASN A 36 -47.52 -1.95 0.70
CA ASN A 36 -47.98 -3.31 0.43
C ASN A 36 -47.00 -4.14 -0.41
N THR A 37 -45.80 -3.62 -0.69
CA THR A 37 -44.73 -4.31 -1.41
C THR A 37 -43.59 -4.60 -0.45
N GLY A 38 -43.08 -5.83 -0.41
CA GLY A 38 -41.85 -6.19 0.29
C GLY A 38 -40.64 -6.17 -0.65
N LEU A 39 -39.45 -5.89 -0.12
CA LEU A 39 -38.20 -5.91 -0.88
C LEU A 39 -37.17 -6.80 -0.19
N PHE A 40 -36.59 -7.72 -0.94
CA PHE A 40 -35.40 -8.43 -0.51
C PHE A 40 -34.39 -8.45 -1.65
N VAL A 41 -33.22 -7.88 -1.42
CA VAL A 41 -32.13 -7.87 -2.40
C VAL A 41 -31.14 -8.94 -2.01
N TYR A 42 -30.99 -9.94 -2.88
CA TYR A 42 -30.05 -11.03 -2.71
C TYR A 42 -29.12 -11.08 -3.92
N THR A 43 -27.81 -10.95 -3.69
CA THR A 43 -26.81 -10.96 -4.76
C THR A 43 -26.38 -12.38 -5.06
N THR A 44 -26.48 -12.80 -6.32
CA THR A 44 -25.99 -14.10 -6.79
C THR A 44 -24.48 -14.23 -6.50
N PRO A 45 -24.04 -15.19 -5.66
CA PRO A 45 -22.65 -15.29 -5.30
C PRO A 45 -21.76 -15.56 -6.52
N ALA A 46 -20.51 -15.09 -6.47
CA ALA A 46 -19.54 -15.30 -7.53
C ALA A 46 -19.40 -16.79 -7.88
N GLY A 47 -19.50 -17.12 -9.17
CA GLY A 47 -19.44 -18.50 -9.65
C GLY A 47 -20.73 -19.31 -9.49
N GLN A 48 -21.82 -18.71 -9.02
CA GLN A 48 -23.12 -19.37 -8.84
C GLN A 48 -24.19 -18.92 -9.85
N SER A 49 -23.80 -18.54 -11.07
CA SER A 49 -24.80 -18.31 -12.14
C SER A 49 -25.62 -19.58 -12.40
N GLY A 50 -26.91 -19.44 -12.63
CA GLY A 50 -27.78 -20.59 -12.83
C GLY A 50 -29.27 -20.28 -12.77
N ASN A 51 -30.06 -21.34 -12.63
CA ASN A 51 -31.51 -21.26 -12.57
C ASN A 51 -31.97 -21.29 -11.10
N TYR A 52 -32.63 -20.23 -10.65
CA TYR A 52 -33.09 -20.06 -9.27
C TYR A 52 -34.62 -20.10 -9.20
N TYR A 53 -35.15 -20.69 -8.13
CA TYR A 53 -36.56 -20.60 -7.75
C TYR A 53 -36.68 -19.75 -6.50
N TYR A 54 -37.70 -18.91 -6.46
CA TYR A 54 -37.94 -18.01 -5.34
C TYR A 54 -39.26 -18.35 -4.67
N ALA A 55 -39.30 -18.24 -3.35
CA ALA A 55 -40.52 -18.34 -2.57
C ALA A 55 -40.49 -17.40 -1.36
N VAL A 56 -41.65 -16.91 -0.94
CA VAL A 56 -41.81 -16.03 0.22
C VAL A 56 -42.81 -16.66 1.18
N THR A 57 -42.40 -16.88 2.43
CA THR A 57 -43.26 -17.33 3.53
C THR A 57 -43.53 -16.16 4.47
N GLN A 58 -44.67 -16.20 5.17
CA GLN A 58 -45.03 -15.19 6.17
C GLN A 58 -44.92 -15.78 7.57
N VAL A 59 -44.41 -14.98 8.52
CA VAL A 59 -44.46 -15.29 9.95
C VAL A 59 -45.55 -14.44 10.61
N THR A 60 -46.47 -15.07 11.34
CA THR A 60 -47.53 -14.38 12.10
C THR A 60 -47.51 -14.88 13.54
N ASN A 61 -47.42 -13.97 14.51
CA ASN A 61 -47.32 -14.29 15.95
C ASN A 61 -46.22 -15.34 16.27
N GLY A 62 -45.07 -15.25 15.58
CA GLY A 62 -43.95 -16.17 15.77
C GLY A 62 -44.10 -17.54 15.08
N ILE A 63 -45.19 -17.77 14.33
CA ILE A 63 -45.43 -19.01 13.61
C ILE A 63 -45.30 -18.76 12.11
N GLU A 64 -44.38 -19.46 11.44
CA GLU A 64 -44.18 -19.39 10.00
C GLU A 64 -45.22 -20.22 9.24
N ASN A 65 -45.91 -19.60 8.27
CA ASN A 65 -46.69 -20.32 7.27
C ASN A 65 -45.76 -20.87 6.19
N ARG A 66 -45.42 -22.15 6.30
CA ARG A 66 -44.53 -22.87 5.38
C ARG A 66 -45.22 -23.44 4.13
N VAL A 67 -46.49 -23.11 3.91
CA VAL A 67 -47.21 -23.56 2.71
C VAL A 67 -46.65 -22.81 1.50
N ILE A 68 -46.05 -23.56 0.57
CA ILE A 68 -45.57 -23.05 -0.71
C ILE A 68 -46.59 -23.40 -1.78
N SER A 69 -47.14 -22.37 -2.41
CA SER A 69 -48.11 -22.49 -3.51
C SER A 69 -47.53 -21.84 -4.77
N ALA A 70 -47.26 -22.68 -5.77
CA ALA A 70 -46.84 -22.27 -7.10
C ALA A 70 -47.80 -21.20 -7.66
N SER A 71 -47.25 -20.12 -8.25
CA SER A 71 -47.98 -18.95 -8.77
C SER A 71 -48.68 -18.05 -7.74
N SER A 72 -48.54 -18.34 -6.45
CA SER A 72 -48.98 -17.47 -5.36
C SER A 72 -47.79 -16.84 -4.65
N ASN A 73 -47.04 -17.63 -3.88
CA ASN A 73 -45.88 -17.17 -3.12
C ASN A 73 -44.57 -17.81 -3.57
N ALA A 74 -44.57 -18.45 -4.74
CA ALA A 74 -43.38 -19.02 -5.36
C ALA A 74 -43.41 -18.96 -6.88
N THR A 75 -42.23 -18.83 -7.49
CA THR A 75 -42.08 -18.87 -8.95
C THR A 75 -42.41 -20.25 -9.50
N THR A 76 -43.13 -20.30 -10.63
CA THR A 76 -43.48 -21.55 -11.32
C THR A 76 -42.39 -22.03 -12.27
N THR A 77 -41.55 -21.10 -12.74
CA THR A 77 -40.40 -21.35 -13.60
C THR A 77 -39.15 -20.81 -12.93
N ALA A 78 -38.01 -21.42 -13.21
CA ALA A 78 -36.75 -20.88 -12.73
C ALA A 78 -36.45 -19.53 -13.40
N VAL A 79 -35.82 -18.64 -12.65
CA VAL A 79 -35.23 -17.39 -13.14
C VAL A 79 -33.77 -17.66 -13.45
N ALA A 80 -33.32 -17.31 -14.64
CA ALA A 80 -31.92 -17.43 -15.03
C ALA A 80 -31.14 -16.25 -14.43
N GLU A 81 -30.37 -16.52 -13.38
CA GLU A 81 -29.52 -15.56 -12.70
C GLU A 81 -28.09 -15.66 -13.19
N SER A 82 -27.42 -14.53 -13.29
CA SER A 82 -25.99 -14.46 -13.57
C SER A 82 -25.28 -13.70 -12.46
N ALA A 83 -24.19 -14.27 -11.94
CA ALA A 83 -23.31 -13.55 -11.03
C ALA A 83 -22.77 -12.29 -11.72
N ALA A 84 -23.03 -11.14 -11.13
CA ALA A 84 -22.56 -9.84 -11.57
C ALA A 84 -22.18 -9.00 -10.34
N ALA A 85 -21.30 -8.01 -10.55
CA ALA A 85 -21.07 -7.00 -9.52
C ALA A 85 -22.40 -6.25 -9.28
N PRO A 86 -22.87 -6.12 -8.03
CA PRO A 86 -24.11 -5.43 -7.78
C PRO A 86 -23.93 -3.95 -8.15
N ALA A 87 -24.89 -3.38 -8.88
CA ALA A 87 -24.87 -1.98 -9.26
C ALA A 87 -25.70 -1.13 -8.28
N PRO A 88 -25.32 0.13 -8.03
CA PRO A 88 -26.10 1.03 -7.20
C PRO A 88 -27.31 1.56 -8.00
N ILE A 89 -28.40 1.85 -7.29
CA ILE A 89 -29.60 2.48 -7.87
C ILE A 89 -29.52 3.99 -7.70
N LEU A 90 -29.67 4.74 -8.79
CA LEU A 90 -29.77 6.19 -8.73
C LEU A 90 -31.13 6.59 -8.17
N VAL A 91 -31.16 7.23 -7.00
CA VAL A 91 -32.41 7.58 -6.29
C VAL A 91 -32.74 9.08 -6.32
N GLN A 92 -31.76 9.92 -6.62
CA GLN A 92 -31.94 11.36 -6.77
C GLN A 92 -30.95 11.93 -7.79
N SER A 93 -31.40 12.89 -8.59
CA SER A 93 -30.59 13.68 -9.52
C SER A 93 -30.95 15.15 -9.38
N LEU A 94 -29.93 15.99 -9.24
CA LEU A 94 -30.00 17.43 -9.04
C LEU A 94 -29.18 18.13 -10.12
N ASN A 95 -29.50 19.40 -10.38
CA ASN A 95 -28.73 20.27 -11.29
C ASN A 95 -28.33 19.58 -12.61
N ASN A 96 -29.33 19.02 -13.30
CA ASN A 96 -29.16 18.32 -14.58
C ASN A 96 -28.17 17.13 -14.55
N GLY A 97 -28.03 16.45 -13.41
CA GLY A 97 -27.18 15.27 -13.25
C GLY A 97 -25.80 15.54 -12.67
N HIS A 98 -25.52 16.75 -12.19
CA HIS A 98 -24.28 17.05 -11.48
C HIS A 98 -24.31 16.61 -10.03
N GLY A 99 -25.46 16.71 -9.35
CA GLY A 99 -25.66 16.18 -8.01
C GLY A 99 -26.44 14.86 -8.07
N LEU A 100 -25.89 13.78 -7.54
CA LEU A 100 -26.47 12.44 -7.66
C LEU A 100 -26.47 11.75 -6.30
N VAL A 101 -27.53 11.01 -5.98
CA VAL A 101 -27.57 10.15 -4.79
C VAL A 101 -27.88 8.73 -5.22
N TYR A 102 -27.08 7.80 -4.73
CA TYR A 102 -27.18 6.38 -5.04
C TYR A 102 -27.54 5.58 -3.80
N THR A 103 -28.25 4.47 -3.98
CA THR A 103 -28.43 3.42 -2.97
C THR A 103 -27.65 2.18 -3.41
N GLN A 104 -26.67 1.76 -2.62
CA GLN A 104 -25.93 0.52 -2.83
C GLN A 104 -26.40 -0.57 -1.85
N PHE A 105 -26.62 -1.77 -2.38
CA PHE A 105 -26.94 -2.96 -1.58
C PHE A 105 -25.70 -3.84 -1.42
N MET A 106 -25.43 -4.27 -0.19
CA MET A 106 -24.33 -5.17 0.16
C MET A 106 -24.77 -6.63 0.06
N ASP A 107 -23.80 -7.53 -0.15
CA ASP A 107 -24.04 -8.96 -0.27
C ASP A 107 -24.61 -9.53 1.04
N TYR A 108 -25.92 -9.79 1.05
CA TYR A 108 -26.65 -10.19 2.26
C TYR A 108 -26.14 -11.51 2.86
N ASP A 109 -25.52 -12.40 2.07
CA ASP A 109 -24.96 -13.67 2.57
C ASP A 109 -23.69 -13.44 3.42
N LYS A 110 -22.92 -12.40 3.09
CA LYS A 110 -21.66 -12.07 3.76
C LYS A 110 -21.79 -10.96 4.79
N TRP A 111 -22.66 -10.00 4.52
CA TRP A 111 -22.86 -8.81 5.34
C TRP A 111 -23.56 -9.17 6.65
N ASN A 112 -23.32 -8.37 7.69
CA ASN A 112 -24.12 -8.40 8.90
C ASN A 112 -25.17 -7.26 8.86
N PRO A 113 -26.42 -7.54 8.46
CA PRO A 113 -27.47 -6.53 8.32
C PRO A 113 -28.09 -6.12 9.66
N THR A 114 -27.70 -6.74 10.77
CA THR A 114 -28.39 -6.54 12.06
C THR A 114 -28.00 -5.23 12.75
N PHE A 115 -26.89 -4.61 12.35
CA PHE A 115 -26.41 -3.33 12.90
C PHE A 115 -26.99 -2.12 12.17
N GLN A 116 -26.68 -1.98 10.87
CA GLN A 116 -27.07 -0.83 10.03
C GLN A 116 -27.91 -1.24 8.82
N GLY A 117 -28.40 -2.49 8.74
CA GLY A 117 -28.93 -3.02 7.50
C GLY A 117 -27.83 -3.30 6.47
N TYR A 118 -28.22 -3.39 5.21
CA TYR A 118 -27.33 -3.74 4.09
C TYR A 118 -27.55 -2.86 2.85
N ALA A 119 -28.31 -1.76 2.99
CA ALA A 119 -28.54 -0.78 1.95
C ALA A 119 -28.06 0.58 2.46
N TYR A 120 -27.25 1.27 1.67
CA TYR A 120 -26.59 2.49 2.11
C TYR A 120 -26.65 3.54 1.01
N ASN A 121 -26.82 4.80 1.40
CA ASN A 121 -26.66 5.90 0.48
C ASN A 121 -25.20 6.34 0.36
N TYR A 122 -24.90 6.95 -0.78
CA TYR A 122 -23.75 7.85 -0.95
C TYR A 122 -24.16 8.87 -2.01
N SER A 123 -23.59 10.08 -1.94
CA SER A 123 -23.81 11.09 -2.98
C SER A 123 -22.55 11.31 -3.79
N VAL A 124 -22.76 11.80 -5.01
CA VAL A 124 -21.72 12.17 -5.96
C VAL A 124 -22.03 13.59 -6.42
N ALA A 125 -21.02 14.46 -6.41
CA ALA A 125 -21.11 15.80 -6.93
C ALA A 125 -20.06 16.00 -8.02
N LEU A 126 -20.51 16.21 -9.25
CA LEU A 126 -19.67 16.46 -10.41
C LEU A 126 -19.26 17.94 -10.46
N PRO A 127 -18.08 18.27 -11.04
CA PRO A 127 -17.66 19.66 -11.18
C PRO A 127 -18.59 20.45 -12.10
N PRO A 128 -18.75 21.78 -11.92
CA PRO A 128 -19.67 22.61 -12.70
C PRO A 128 -19.45 22.54 -14.23
N ASN A 129 -18.24 22.22 -14.66
CA ASN A 129 -17.83 22.08 -16.05
C ASN A 129 -17.50 20.62 -16.42
N TYR A 130 -18.14 19.64 -15.78
CA TYR A 130 -17.90 18.23 -16.06
C TYR A 130 -18.11 17.89 -17.55
N SER A 131 -17.14 17.20 -18.15
CA SER A 131 -17.23 16.61 -19.48
C SER A 131 -16.64 15.21 -19.43
N ALA A 132 -17.32 14.24 -20.04
CA ALA A 132 -16.79 12.87 -20.15
C ALA A 132 -15.47 12.78 -20.95
N ASP A 133 -15.13 13.81 -21.72
CA ASP A 133 -13.88 13.88 -22.50
C ASP A 133 -12.65 14.25 -21.64
N ASN A 134 -12.86 14.75 -20.42
CA ASN A 134 -11.80 15.13 -19.49
C ASN A 134 -11.67 14.10 -18.37
N SER A 135 -10.49 14.00 -17.75
CA SER A 135 -10.25 13.12 -16.60
C SER A 135 -10.08 13.96 -15.32
N TYR A 136 -10.89 13.69 -14.31
CA TYR A 136 -10.97 14.48 -13.09
C TYR A 136 -10.40 13.74 -11.87
N PRO A 137 -9.75 14.43 -10.92
CA PRO A 137 -9.44 13.86 -9.62
C PRO A 137 -10.73 13.45 -8.88
N LEU A 138 -10.60 12.45 -8.01
CA LEU A 138 -11.69 11.92 -7.18
C LEU A 138 -11.43 12.24 -5.71
N LYS A 139 -12.38 12.92 -5.05
CA LYS A 139 -12.30 13.30 -3.64
C LYS A 139 -13.34 12.55 -2.83
N LEU A 140 -12.89 11.69 -1.93
CA LEU A 140 -13.74 11.07 -0.91
C LEU A 140 -13.85 12.00 0.30
N GLN A 141 -15.04 12.54 0.54
CA GLN A 141 -15.39 13.27 1.74
C GLN A 141 -16.03 12.34 2.76
N LEU A 142 -15.43 12.24 3.94
CA LEU A 142 -15.99 11.50 5.07
C LEU A 142 -16.54 12.48 6.12
N HIS A 143 -17.74 12.20 6.62
CA HIS A 143 -18.45 13.05 7.59
C HIS A 143 -17.97 12.79 9.04
N ALA A 144 -18.25 13.75 9.91
CA ALA A 144 -17.92 13.67 11.34
C ALA A 144 -18.94 12.83 12.13
N TYR A 145 -18.66 12.59 13.40
CA TYR A 145 -19.55 11.86 14.29
C TYR A 145 -20.89 12.60 14.45
N THR A 146 -22.02 11.88 14.56
CA THR A 146 -23.41 12.37 14.50
C THR A 146 -23.90 12.91 13.15
N GLU A 147 -23.03 13.05 12.16
CA GLU A 147 -23.42 13.50 10.82
C GLU A 147 -23.86 12.33 9.93
N ARG A 148 -24.28 12.67 8.70
CA ARG A 148 -24.58 11.77 7.59
C ARG A 148 -23.79 12.26 6.36
N TYR A 149 -23.78 11.49 5.28
CA TYR A 149 -23.37 12.03 3.98
C TYR A 149 -24.13 13.31 3.62
N SER A 150 -23.46 14.26 2.98
CA SER A 150 -24.09 15.47 2.43
C SER A 150 -24.51 15.27 0.98
N VAL A 151 -25.50 16.05 0.53
CA VAL A 151 -25.94 16.06 -0.87
C VAL A 151 -25.71 17.46 -1.42
N HIS A 152 -25.04 17.55 -2.56
CA HIS A 152 -24.72 18.82 -3.22
C HIS A 152 -25.25 18.81 -4.65
N GLU A 153 -25.62 19.98 -5.16
CA GLU A 153 -26.08 20.17 -6.53
C GLU A 153 -24.93 20.03 -7.55
N GLU A 154 -23.70 20.29 -7.12
CA GLU A 154 -22.45 20.17 -7.88
C GLU A 154 -21.27 20.16 -6.89
N SER A 155 -20.04 19.96 -7.38
CA SER A 155 -18.85 19.92 -6.52
C SER A 155 -18.76 21.18 -5.63
N SER A 156 -18.42 20.98 -4.36
CA SER A 156 -18.32 22.09 -3.41
C SER A 156 -17.18 23.04 -3.77
N PHE A 157 -17.34 24.32 -3.43
CA PHE A 157 -16.34 25.37 -3.64
C PHE A 157 -15.91 25.56 -5.12
N GLY A 158 -16.67 25.03 -6.07
CA GLY A 158 -16.31 25.08 -7.49
C GLY A 158 -15.09 24.23 -7.85
N TRP A 159 -14.72 23.27 -7.00
CA TRP A 159 -13.54 22.44 -7.23
C TRP A 159 -13.66 21.62 -8.51
N PRO A 160 -12.62 21.57 -9.36
CA PRO A 160 -12.59 20.75 -10.58
C PRO A 160 -12.34 19.27 -10.27
N ALA A 161 -13.16 18.68 -9.40
CA ALA A 161 -13.05 17.31 -8.94
C ALA A 161 -14.42 16.65 -8.83
N ILE A 162 -14.45 15.34 -9.05
CA ILE A 162 -15.61 14.53 -8.69
C ILE A 162 -15.54 14.26 -7.20
N MET A 163 -16.57 14.64 -6.47
CA MET A 163 -16.65 14.44 -5.02
C MET A 163 -17.60 13.31 -4.68
N VAL A 164 -17.21 12.43 -3.76
CA VAL A 164 -18.02 11.35 -3.23
C VAL A 164 -18.21 11.58 -1.75
N PHE A 165 -19.46 11.66 -1.31
CA PHE A 165 -19.83 11.77 0.09
C PHE A 165 -20.38 10.43 0.52
N ALA A 166 -19.50 9.62 1.11
CA ALA A 166 -19.89 8.34 1.65
C ALA A 166 -20.58 8.52 2.99
N ASP A 167 -21.37 7.51 3.35
CA ASP A 167 -22.27 7.61 4.49
C ASP A 167 -21.96 6.56 5.56
N ASP A 168 -21.84 6.93 6.83
CA ASP A 168 -21.82 6.01 7.98
C ASP A 168 -23.00 6.37 8.89
N PRO A 169 -24.15 5.68 8.79
CA PRO A 169 -25.38 6.08 9.49
C PRO A 169 -25.39 5.99 11.00
N GLY A 170 -24.49 5.20 11.55
CA GLY A 170 -24.65 4.67 12.88
C GLY A 170 -25.86 3.73 13.03
N GLU A 171 -25.95 3.06 14.17
CA GLU A 171 -26.97 2.02 14.46
C GLU A 171 -28.42 2.53 14.41
N SER A 172 -28.66 3.75 14.88
CA SER A 172 -29.90 4.50 14.66
C SER A 172 -29.49 5.89 14.20
N ALA A 173 -29.80 6.26 12.96
CA ALA A 173 -29.42 7.50 12.28
C ALA A 173 -28.80 8.58 13.23
N GLY A 174 -27.49 8.46 13.51
CA GLY A 174 -26.72 9.40 14.35
C GLY A 174 -26.29 8.97 15.77
N THR A 175 -26.37 7.70 16.20
CA THR A 175 -25.97 7.30 17.57
C THR A 175 -24.58 6.67 17.69
N ILE A 176 -24.29 5.56 17.01
CA ILE A 176 -23.00 4.84 17.11
C ILE A 176 -22.52 4.47 15.72
N HIS A 177 -21.50 5.15 15.26
CA HIS A 177 -20.91 5.00 13.93
C HIS A 177 -19.82 3.93 13.91
N THR A 178 -19.49 3.40 12.74
CA THR A 178 -18.45 2.35 12.59
C THR A 178 -17.03 2.89 12.65
N TRP A 179 -16.89 4.21 12.78
CA TRP A 179 -15.62 4.93 12.69
C TRP A 179 -14.86 4.60 11.40
N TRP A 180 -15.62 4.46 10.31
CA TRP A 180 -15.14 4.15 8.97
C TRP A 180 -14.39 2.82 8.80
N TYR A 181 -14.31 1.97 9.83
CA TYR A 181 -13.69 0.65 9.71
C TYR A 181 -14.73 -0.45 9.43
N GLY A 182 -15.56 -0.75 10.41
CA GLY A 182 -16.48 -1.88 10.39
C GLY A 182 -16.83 -2.36 11.79
N PHE A 183 -17.42 -3.55 11.88
CA PHE A 183 -18.06 -4.07 13.08
C PHE A 183 -18.07 -5.62 13.09
N SER A 184 -18.58 -6.22 14.16
CA SER A 184 -18.59 -7.68 14.29
C SER A 184 -19.40 -8.36 13.19
N ALA A 185 -18.80 -9.34 12.51
CA ALA A 185 -19.47 -10.11 11.46
C ALA A 185 -20.35 -11.24 11.99
N ASP A 186 -20.26 -11.53 13.29
CA ASP A 186 -20.85 -12.71 13.92
C ASP A 186 -21.77 -12.36 15.11
N HIS A 187 -21.91 -11.07 15.44
CA HIS A 187 -22.79 -10.59 16.51
C HIS A 187 -24.14 -10.15 15.95
N ASN A 188 -25.23 -10.71 16.45
CA ASN A 188 -26.55 -10.18 16.15
C ASN A 188 -26.86 -9.00 17.08
N TYR A 189 -26.74 -7.78 16.56
CA TYR A 189 -26.97 -6.55 17.31
C TYR A 189 -28.42 -6.37 17.79
N GLN A 190 -29.35 -7.18 17.28
CA GLN A 190 -30.76 -7.17 17.66
C GLN A 190 -31.08 -8.12 18.82
N THR A 191 -30.28 -9.18 19.04
CA THR A 191 -30.62 -10.26 19.99
C THR A 191 -29.51 -10.71 20.92
N ASP A 192 -28.23 -10.56 20.55
CA ASP A 192 -27.12 -11.22 21.23
C ASP A 192 -26.49 -10.37 22.35
N GLY A 193 -27.26 -9.43 22.89
CA GLY A 193 -26.80 -8.46 23.89
C GLY A 193 -26.10 -7.25 23.27
N PRO A 194 -25.59 -6.32 24.12
CA PRO A 194 -25.13 -5.02 23.64
C PRO A 194 -23.77 -5.04 22.95
N ILE A 195 -22.88 -5.98 23.28
CA ILE A 195 -21.49 -6.02 22.76
C ILE A 195 -21.11 -7.42 22.26
N PRO A 196 -20.25 -7.54 21.24
CA PRO A 196 -19.72 -8.84 20.81
C PRO A 196 -18.70 -9.37 21.83
N THR A 197 -18.70 -10.69 22.02
CA THR A 197 -17.79 -11.39 22.95
C THR A 197 -16.96 -12.47 22.28
N SER A 198 -17.22 -12.75 21.00
CA SER A 198 -16.52 -13.75 20.18
C SER A 198 -16.72 -13.45 18.69
N GLY A 199 -16.09 -14.25 17.82
CA GLY A 199 -16.16 -14.07 16.37
C GLY A 199 -15.06 -13.14 15.84
N ARG A 200 -15.32 -12.52 14.68
CA ARG A 200 -14.37 -11.61 14.02
C ARG A 200 -14.95 -10.21 13.83
N ILE A 201 -14.07 -9.23 13.76
CA ILE A 201 -14.40 -7.88 13.31
C ILE A 201 -14.06 -7.76 11.83
N GLU A 202 -14.99 -7.31 11.01
CA GLU A 202 -14.79 -7.23 9.58
C GLU A 202 -14.86 -5.77 9.12
N ASN A 203 -14.00 -5.41 8.16
CA ASN A 203 -13.86 -4.05 7.62
C ASN A 203 -15.01 -3.66 6.67
N PHE A 204 -16.25 -3.98 7.05
CA PHE A 204 -17.43 -3.78 6.23
C PHE A 204 -17.56 -2.35 5.71
N THR A 205 -17.29 -1.35 6.55
CA THR A 205 -17.41 0.05 6.13
C THR A 205 -16.36 0.42 5.10
N GLU A 206 -15.10 0.03 5.27
CA GLU A 206 -14.05 0.26 4.26
C GLU A 206 -14.41 -0.43 2.94
N GLN A 207 -14.88 -1.69 2.97
CA GLN A 207 -15.31 -2.42 1.77
C GLN A 207 -16.37 -1.65 0.98
N ARG A 208 -17.38 -1.11 1.68
CA ARG A 208 -18.49 -0.39 1.07
C ARG A 208 -18.07 0.99 0.55
N VAL A 209 -17.24 1.71 1.29
CA VAL A 209 -16.74 3.03 0.87
C VAL A 209 -15.89 2.89 -0.40
N LEU A 210 -14.97 1.92 -0.40
CA LEU A 210 -14.12 1.65 -1.56
C LEU A 210 -14.94 1.19 -2.78
N ARG A 211 -15.95 0.35 -2.56
CA ARG A 211 -16.87 -0.05 -3.64
C ARG A 211 -17.62 1.14 -4.23
N ALA A 212 -18.07 2.10 -3.42
CA ALA A 212 -18.71 3.32 -3.94
C ALA A 212 -17.75 4.12 -4.85
N LEU A 213 -16.45 4.15 -4.52
CA LEU A 213 -15.45 4.76 -5.42
C LEU A 213 -15.33 3.97 -6.73
N ASP A 214 -15.29 2.64 -6.69
CA ASP A 214 -15.23 1.81 -7.89
C ASP A 214 -16.45 2.02 -8.80
N GLU A 215 -17.64 2.14 -8.20
CA GLU A 215 -18.89 2.42 -8.92
C GLU A 215 -18.87 3.80 -9.57
N VAL A 216 -18.27 4.81 -8.93
CA VAL A 216 -18.07 6.15 -9.49
C VAL A 216 -17.04 6.13 -10.62
N ILE A 217 -15.92 5.44 -10.44
CA ILE A 217 -14.88 5.28 -11.47
C ILE A 217 -15.44 4.60 -12.73
N GLN A 218 -16.35 3.64 -12.57
CA GLN A 218 -16.99 2.96 -13.70
C GLN A 218 -18.00 3.85 -14.45
N LYS A 219 -18.59 4.86 -13.78
CA LYS A 219 -19.64 5.72 -14.33
C LYS A 219 -19.13 7.04 -14.89
N PHE A 220 -18.00 7.55 -14.39
CA PHE A 220 -17.50 8.88 -14.70
C PHE A 220 -16.01 8.87 -15.08
N SER A 221 -15.57 9.91 -15.79
CA SER A 221 -14.19 10.04 -16.24
C SER A 221 -13.27 10.47 -15.09
N VAL A 222 -12.79 9.50 -14.32
CA VAL A 222 -11.89 9.68 -13.17
C VAL A 222 -10.44 9.42 -13.56
N ASP A 223 -9.52 10.26 -13.06
CA ASP A 223 -8.09 9.98 -13.03
C ASP A 223 -7.78 9.14 -11.79
N THR A 224 -7.62 7.82 -11.97
CA THR A 224 -7.44 6.89 -10.84
C THR A 224 -6.10 7.07 -10.13
N THR A 225 -5.19 7.88 -10.65
CA THR A 225 -3.96 8.20 -9.93
C THR A 225 -4.12 9.38 -8.97
N ARG A 226 -5.22 10.14 -9.06
CA ARG A 226 -5.52 11.34 -8.23
C ARG A 226 -6.77 11.11 -7.38
N ILE A 227 -6.75 10.03 -6.60
CA ILE A 227 -7.80 9.74 -5.62
C ILE A 227 -7.33 10.22 -4.25
N HIS A 228 -8.14 11.06 -3.61
CA HIS A 228 -7.85 11.67 -2.32
C HIS A 228 -8.98 11.43 -1.34
N SER A 229 -8.65 11.42 -0.05
CA SER A 229 -9.66 11.40 1.02
C SER A 229 -9.47 12.59 1.95
N GLN A 230 -10.58 13.15 2.43
CA GLN A 230 -10.56 14.21 3.42
C GLN A 230 -11.70 14.09 4.42
N GLY A 231 -11.47 14.65 5.60
CA GLY A 231 -12.50 14.76 6.63
C GLY A 231 -12.04 15.53 7.86
N HIS A 232 -12.99 15.71 8.78
CA HIS A 232 -12.79 16.26 10.11
C HIS A 232 -13.25 15.25 11.16
N SER A 233 -12.60 15.23 12.33
CA SER A 233 -13.02 14.39 13.48
C SER A 233 -13.08 12.90 13.11
N MET A 234 -14.24 12.24 13.24
CA MET A 234 -14.45 10.86 12.77
C MET A 234 -14.10 10.70 11.28
N GLY A 235 -14.48 11.66 10.43
CA GLY A 235 -14.15 11.64 8.99
C GLY A 235 -12.65 11.78 8.73
N ALA A 236 -11.94 12.58 9.53
CA ALA A 236 -10.48 12.65 9.49
C ALA A 236 -9.85 11.31 9.89
N SER A 237 -10.42 10.66 10.90
CA SER A 237 -9.98 9.35 11.39
C SER A 237 -10.13 8.27 10.31
N GLY A 238 -11.26 8.28 9.58
CA GLY A 238 -11.48 7.42 8.43
C GLY A 238 -10.51 7.71 7.28
N SER A 239 -10.31 8.98 6.95
CA SER A 239 -9.39 9.42 5.89
C SER A 239 -7.95 8.98 6.20
N LEU A 240 -7.50 9.18 7.44
CA LEU A 240 -6.19 8.72 7.91
C LEU A 240 -6.06 7.19 7.83
N SER A 241 -7.05 6.45 8.33
CA SER A 241 -7.07 4.98 8.28
C SER A 241 -6.97 4.47 6.85
N LEU A 242 -7.77 5.03 5.94
CA LEU A 242 -7.76 4.69 4.53
C LEU A 242 -6.40 5.01 3.87
N GLY A 243 -5.81 6.17 4.17
CA GLY A 243 -4.49 6.55 3.66
C GLY A 243 -3.36 5.63 4.11
N ILE A 244 -3.40 5.14 5.36
CA ILE A 244 -2.43 4.19 5.91
C ILE A 244 -2.64 2.76 5.35
N ARG A 245 -3.86 2.40 4.98
CA ARG A 245 -4.22 1.02 4.59
C ARG A 245 -4.22 0.80 3.09
N TYR A 246 -4.64 1.80 2.32
CA TYR A 246 -4.91 1.68 0.90
C TYR A 246 -4.09 2.68 0.09
N GLY A 247 -2.76 2.68 0.26
CA GLY A 247 -1.85 3.46 -0.60
C GLY A 247 -1.94 3.07 -2.08
N ASN A 248 -2.43 1.85 -2.36
CA ASN A 248 -2.78 1.39 -3.71
C ASN A 248 -4.03 2.06 -4.30
N VAL A 249 -4.79 2.83 -3.52
CA VAL A 249 -5.98 3.58 -3.95
C VAL A 249 -5.75 5.07 -3.81
N PHE A 250 -5.32 5.54 -2.62
CA PHE A 250 -5.23 6.97 -2.31
C PHE A 250 -3.82 7.53 -2.54
N ALA A 251 -3.74 8.64 -3.27
CA ALA A 251 -2.49 9.39 -3.46
C ALA A 251 -2.12 10.22 -2.23
N GLY A 252 -3.11 10.89 -1.63
CA GLY A 252 -2.90 11.69 -0.43
C GLY A 252 -4.19 11.90 0.34
N ILE A 253 -4.06 12.18 1.63
CA ILE A 253 -5.19 12.43 2.52
C ILE A 253 -5.05 13.77 3.23
N HIS A 254 -6.20 14.32 3.64
CA HIS A 254 -6.28 15.50 4.50
C HIS A 254 -7.16 15.23 5.72
N ALA A 255 -6.58 15.18 6.91
CA ALA A 255 -7.23 14.77 8.15
C ALA A 255 -7.17 15.87 9.22
N SER A 256 -8.28 16.57 9.43
CA SER A 256 -8.39 17.56 10.52
C SER A 256 -8.84 16.88 11.82
N GLU A 257 -7.92 16.77 12.78
CA GLU A 257 -8.12 16.21 14.13
C GLU A 257 -8.54 14.72 14.13
N PRO A 258 -7.72 13.81 13.54
CA PRO A 258 -8.03 12.39 13.49
C PRO A 258 -7.75 11.66 14.82
N MET A 259 -8.53 10.61 15.09
CA MET A 259 -8.19 9.57 16.06
C MET A 259 -7.04 8.71 15.50
N THR A 260 -5.99 8.51 16.30
CA THR A 260 -4.78 7.77 15.91
C THR A 260 -4.58 6.50 16.75
N ASN A 261 -5.19 6.42 17.93
CA ASN A 261 -5.21 5.25 18.79
C ASN A 261 -6.56 5.13 19.50
N TYR A 262 -7.39 4.21 18.99
CA TYR A 262 -8.77 4.06 19.42
C TYR A 262 -8.88 3.46 20.82
N ALA A 263 -7.90 2.64 21.24
CA ALA A 263 -7.87 2.06 22.59
C ALA A 263 -7.58 3.11 23.68
N SER A 264 -6.91 4.21 23.34
CA SER A 264 -6.60 5.28 24.30
C SER A 264 -7.63 6.40 24.34
N SER A 265 -8.66 6.37 23.47
CA SER A 265 -9.70 7.40 23.46
C SER A 265 -10.43 7.47 24.82
N PRO A 266 -10.50 8.63 25.49
CA PRO A 266 -11.25 8.77 26.73
C PRO A 266 -12.77 8.90 26.49
N THR A 267 -13.19 9.21 25.26
CA THR A 267 -14.55 9.66 24.95
C THR A 267 -15.42 8.56 24.33
N PHE A 268 -14.84 7.70 23.48
CA PHE A 268 -15.62 6.82 22.59
C PHE A 268 -15.48 5.32 22.90
N GLN A 269 -14.97 4.93 24.07
CA GLN A 269 -14.79 3.51 24.39
C GLN A 269 -16.09 2.71 24.33
N THR A 270 -17.21 3.25 24.79
CA THR A 270 -18.50 2.56 24.75
C THR A 270 -18.90 2.18 23.32
N ASP A 271 -18.64 3.05 22.35
CA ASP A 271 -18.93 2.79 20.95
C ASP A 271 -18.07 1.66 20.41
N PHE A 272 -16.76 1.72 20.68
CA PHE A 272 -15.81 0.70 20.25
C PHE A 272 -16.12 -0.66 20.88
N GLU A 273 -16.50 -0.69 22.15
CA GLU A 273 -16.95 -1.92 22.81
C GLU A 273 -18.21 -2.47 22.17
N ARG A 274 -19.13 -1.61 21.75
CA ARG A 274 -20.33 -2.05 21.02
C ARG A 274 -20.01 -2.64 19.65
N LEU A 275 -19.11 -2.02 18.91
CA LEU A 275 -18.73 -2.49 17.57
C LEU A 275 -17.85 -3.74 17.61
N TRP A 276 -16.91 -3.79 18.56
CA TRP A 276 -15.74 -4.67 18.50
C TRP A 276 -15.53 -5.55 19.73
N GLY A 277 -16.29 -5.31 20.80
CA GLY A 277 -16.14 -6.00 22.08
C GLY A 277 -15.10 -5.31 22.95
N THR A 278 -14.87 -5.82 24.15
CA THR A 278 -13.95 -5.17 25.10
C THR A 278 -12.50 -5.19 24.62
N GLN A 279 -11.68 -4.23 25.05
CA GLN A 279 -10.23 -4.25 24.79
C GLN A 279 -9.56 -5.56 25.25
N ALA A 280 -10.05 -6.18 26.32
CA ALA A 280 -9.54 -7.47 26.78
C ALA A 280 -9.85 -8.63 25.82
N SER A 281 -10.95 -8.55 25.05
CA SER A 281 -11.34 -9.58 24.09
C SER A 281 -10.55 -9.44 22.79
N ASN A 282 -10.27 -8.20 22.38
CA ASN A 282 -9.44 -7.82 21.24
C ASN A 282 -9.67 -8.70 20.01
N LEU A 283 -10.95 -8.82 19.61
CA LEU A 283 -11.39 -9.80 18.62
C LEU A 283 -10.59 -9.67 17.31
N PRO A 284 -10.30 -10.80 16.63
CA PRO A 284 -9.47 -10.81 15.43
C PRO A 284 -10.15 -10.07 14.27
N VAL A 285 -9.37 -9.27 13.54
CA VAL A 285 -9.84 -8.59 12.34
C VAL A 285 -9.79 -9.48 11.10
N VAL A 286 -10.72 -9.25 10.18
CA VAL A 286 -10.66 -9.73 8.81
C VAL A 286 -10.85 -8.55 7.87
N ASN A 287 -9.84 -8.31 7.05
CA ASN A 287 -9.84 -7.31 6.00
C ASN A 287 -10.13 -7.99 4.66
N ASN A 288 -11.28 -7.67 4.09
CA ASN A 288 -11.78 -8.14 2.80
C ASN A 288 -12.00 -6.92 1.86
N GLY A 289 -12.41 -7.22 0.63
CA GLY A 289 -12.65 -6.22 -0.42
C GLY A 289 -11.60 -6.27 -1.53
N ILE A 290 -11.93 -5.70 -2.69
CA ILE A 290 -11.10 -5.84 -3.89
C ILE A 290 -9.71 -5.19 -3.76
N HIS A 291 -9.61 -4.16 -2.91
CA HIS A 291 -8.38 -3.41 -2.68
C HIS A 291 -7.61 -3.86 -1.43
N ALA A 292 -8.12 -4.85 -0.68
CA ALA A 292 -7.57 -5.24 0.62
C ALA A 292 -6.38 -6.22 0.55
N ALA A 293 -5.90 -6.57 -0.65
CA ALA A 293 -4.79 -7.51 -0.82
C ALA A 293 -3.55 -7.17 0.03
N PRO A 294 -3.11 -5.91 0.17
CA PRO A 294 -2.00 -5.54 1.07
C PRO A 294 -2.28 -5.81 2.56
N LEU A 295 -3.55 -5.89 2.95
CA LEU A 295 -4.00 -6.00 4.33
C LEU A 295 -4.26 -7.44 4.77
N VAL A 296 -4.47 -8.36 3.82
CA VAL A 296 -4.73 -9.79 4.09
C VAL A 296 -3.68 -10.44 5.01
N PRO A 297 -2.36 -10.16 4.87
CA PRO A 297 -1.34 -10.70 5.79
C PRO A 297 -1.54 -10.31 7.26
N TYR A 298 -2.34 -9.30 7.54
CA TYR A 298 -2.62 -8.79 8.89
C TYR A 298 -3.92 -9.31 9.50
N ASN A 299 -4.70 -10.10 8.76
CA ASN A 299 -5.90 -10.76 9.27
C ASN A 299 -5.55 -11.63 10.50
N GLY A 300 -6.42 -11.62 11.50
CA GLY A 300 -6.17 -12.23 12.81
C GLY A 300 -5.49 -11.31 13.82
N THR A 301 -5.01 -10.13 13.43
CA THR A 301 -4.58 -9.09 14.40
C THR A 301 -5.79 -8.68 15.24
N GLY A 302 -5.61 -8.48 16.55
CA GLY A 302 -6.70 -7.99 17.39
C GLY A 302 -7.14 -6.58 16.99
N VAL A 303 -8.44 -6.31 16.99
CA VAL A 303 -9.04 -5.06 16.50
C VAL A 303 -8.46 -3.79 17.15
N TYR A 304 -8.18 -3.78 18.45
CA TYR A 304 -7.59 -2.62 19.11
C TYR A 304 -6.11 -2.42 18.75
N ASN A 305 -5.38 -3.49 18.39
CA ASN A 305 -4.05 -3.35 17.80
C ASN A 305 -4.15 -2.85 16.36
N TRP A 306 -5.10 -3.36 15.58
CA TRP A 306 -5.31 -2.97 14.20
C TRP A 306 -5.75 -1.51 14.04
N MET A 307 -6.60 -1.04 14.96
CA MET A 307 -7.05 0.34 15.07
C MET A 307 -6.05 1.22 15.85
N ASN A 308 -4.89 0.69 16.25
CA ASN A 308 -3.81 1.51 16.79
C ASN A 308 -2.86 1.94 15.66
N HIS A 309 -3.09 3.12 15.08
CA HIS A 309 -2.26 3.62 13.98
C HIS A 309 -0.82 3.93 14.42
N HIS A 310 -0.56 4.19 15.71
CA HIS A 310 0.80 4.29 16.25
C HIS A 310 1.59 3.01 16.03
N GLU A 311 0.96 1.85 16.29
CA GLU A 311 1.57 0.55 16.09
C GLU A 311 1.66 0.21 14.59
N GLN A 312 0.58 0.44 13.85
CA GLN A 312 0.48 -0.01 12.46
C GLN A 312 1.47 0.71 11.54
N VAL A 313 1.68 2.03 11.71
CA VAL A 313 2.64 2.74 10.85
C VAL A 313 4.08 2.25 11.02
N VAL A 314 4.45 1.82 12.24
CA VAL A 314 5.77 1.24 12.52
C VAL A 314 5.86 -0.18 11.97
N ARG A 315 4.85 -1.02 12.24
CA ARG A 315 4.79 -2.43 11.81
C ARG A 315 4.83 -2.55 10.29
N ARG A 316 4.13 -1.65 9.61
CA ARG A 316 3.88 -1.64 8.16
C ARG A 316 4.74 -0.60 7.42
N ARG A 317 5.77 -0.03 8.05
CA ARG A 317 6.58 1.06 7.47
C ARG A 317 7.21 0.76 6.11
N GLY A 318 7.30 -0.48 5.66
CA GLY A 318 7.82 -0.83 4.33
C GLY A 318 6.77 -0.81 3.21
N GLU A 319 5.50 -0.62 3.55
CA GLU A 319 4.37 -0.68 2.61
C GLU A 319 3.99 0.70 2.07
N ASP A 320 3.34 0.71 0.91
CA ASP A 320 2.82 1.94 0.33
C ASP A 320 1.66 2.49 1.17
N MET A 321 1.76 3.78 1.47
CA MET A 321 0.75 4.58 2.17
C MET A 321 0.57 5.87 1.38
N ALA A 322 -0.63 6.44 1.42
CA ALA A 322 -0.89 7.76 0.89
C ALA A 322 -0.01 8.81 1.58
N PHE A 323 0.21 9.95 0.94
CA PHE A 323 0.83 11.09 1.62
C PHE A 323 -0.12 11.63 2.71
N LEU A 324 0.35 11.69 3.96
CA LEU A 324 -0.49 12.01 5.12
C LEU A 324 -0.41 13.50 5.48
N MET A 325 -1.47 14.27 5.24
CA MET A 325 -1.58 15.64 5.73
C MET A 325 -2.58 15.68 6.88
N PHE A 326 -2.15 16.08 8.08
CA PHE A 326 -3.06 16.14 9.22
C PHE A 326 -2.79 17.30 10.17
N GLY A 327 -3.81 17.71 10.92
CA GLY A 327 -3.67 18.71 11.98
C GLY A 327 -4.34 18.25 13.26
N HIS A 328 -3.89 18.77 14.40
CA HIS A 328 -4.54 18.55 15.69
C HIS A 328 -4.57 19.83 16.54
N GLY A 329 -5.72 20.20 17.09
CA GLY A 329 -5.80 21.27 18.06
C GLY A 329 -5.24 20.85 19.43
N THR A 330 -4.30 21.61 19.99
CA THR A 330 -3.69 21.29 21.31
C THR A 330 -4.65 21.42 22.50
N ALA A 331 -5.81 22.07 22.31
CA ALA A 331 -6.89 22.18 23.27
C ALA A 331 -8.08 21.24 22.93
N ASP A 332 -7.93 20.36 21.94
CA ASP A 332 -8.92 19.33 21.64
C ASP A 332 -9.01 18.32 22.80
N THR A 333 -10.24 18.19 23.33
CA THR A 333 -10.60 17.24 24.39
C THR A 333 -11.63 16.20 23.93
N THR A 334 -12.13 16.31 22.69
CA THR A 334 -13.06 15.36 22.08
C THR A 334 -12.30 14.17 21.51
N ILE A 335 -11.38 14.45 20.58
CA ILE A 335 -10.34 13.53 20.14
C ILE A 335 -9.07 14.07 20.79
N ASP A 336 -8.81 13.61 22.01
CA ASP A 336 -7.89 14.31 22.91
C ASP A 336 -6.47 14.43 22.33
N TRP A 337 -5.93 15.64 22.35
CA TRP A 337 -4.60 15.89 21.80
C TRP A 337 -3.50 15.06 22.48
N GLN A 338 -3.62 14.81 23.79
CA GLN A 338 -2.55 14.16 24.55
C GLN A 338 -2.28 12.73 24.12
N THR A 339 -3.32 11.95 23.82
CA THR A 339 -3.19 10.56 23.39
C THR A 339 -3.28 10.37 21.88
N GLN A 340 -3.86 11.34 21.16
CA GLN A 340 -4.10 11.22 19.72
C GLN A 340 -3.10 12.04 18.90
N GLY A 341 -3.16 13.39 19.00
CA GLY A 341 -2.34 14.29 18.20
C GLY A 341 -0.86 14.30 18.59
N LYS A 342 -0.57 14.57 19.86
CA LYS A 342 0.78 14.75 20.40
C LYS A 342 1.78 13.64 20.07
N PRO A 343 1.48 12.34 20.25
CA PRO A 343 2.47 11.29 19.96
C PRO A 343 2.70 11.08 18.46
N PHE A 344 1.73 11.41 17.60
CA PHE A 344 1.69 10.90 16.25
C PHE A 344 2.75 11.47 15.29
N PRO A 345 3.05 12.80 15.27
CA PRO A 345 4.14 13.34 14.47
C PRO A 345 5.50 12.70 14.75
N GLN A 346 5.83 12.42 16.02
CA GLN A 346 7.08 11.75 16.39
C GLN A 346 7.14 10.34 15.82
N ILE A 347 6.03 9.60 15.90
CA ILE A 347 5.96 8.22 15.42
C ILE A 347 6.13 8.16 13.90
N LEU A 348 5.47 9.06 13.16
CA LEU A 348 5.63 9.13 11.71
C LEU A 348 7.05 9.54 11.29
N ASN A 349 7.65 10.49 12.02
CA ASN A 349 9.04 10.90 11.83
C ASN A 349 10.01 9.72 12.03
N ASP A 350 9.87 8.98 13.13
CA ASP A 350 10.75 7.86 13.46
C ASP A 350 10.54 6.64 12.55
N ALA A 351 9.34 6.51 11.99
CA ALA A 351 8.99 5.46 11.03
C ALA A 351 9.28 5.83 9.58
N ASN A 352 9.77 7.05 9.30
CA ASN A 352 10.02 7.59 7.97
C ASN A 352 8.79 7.50 7.04
N ILE A 353 7.61 7.82 7.58
CA ILE A 353 6.37 7.93 6.81
C ILE A 353 6.29 9.32 6.19
N ALA A 354 5.70 9.43 4.99
CA ALA A 354 5.56 10.70 4.32
C ALA A 354 4.37 11.47 4.89
N PHE A 355 4.64 12.61 5.54
CA PHE A 355 3.61 13.42 6.15
C PHE A 355 3.97 14.90 6.23
N THR A 356 2.92 15.72 6.35
CA THR A 356 2.99 17.08 6.90
C THR A 356 1.99 17.22 8.03
N ALA A 357 2.31 18.06 9.02
CA ALA A 357 1.43 18.24 10.15
C ALA A 357 1.45 19.64 10.79
N GLU A 358 0.34 19.97 11.45
CA GLU A 358 0.19 21.12 12.34
C GLU A 358 -0.44 20.71 13.68
N ASP A 359 0.25 20.94 14.79
CA ASP A 359 -0.38 20.94 16.12
C ASP A 359 -0.67 22.38 16.53
N ARG A 360 -1.93 22.82 16.39
CA ARG A 360 -2.32 24.23 16.56
C ARG A 360 -2.50 24.60 18.03
N PHE A 361 -1.77 25.61 18.48
CA PHE A 361 -1.83 26.05 19.88
C PHE A 361 -3.20 26.63 20.24
N ASN A 362 -3.73 26.19 21.39
CA ASN A 362 -4.98 26.66 21.96
C ASN A 362 -6.17 26.58 20.98
N TRP A 363 -6.18 25.55 20.14
CA TRP A 363 -7.26 25.25 19.20
C TRP A 363 -8.07 24.08 19.73
N GLU A 364 -9.38 24.28 19.81
CA GLU A 364 -10.36 23.28 20.26
C GLU A 364 -10.79 22.39 19.08
N HIS A 365 -11.68 21.42 19.34
CA HIS A 365 -12.16 20.47 18.34
C HIS A 365 -13.02 21.13 17.25
N THR A 366 -12.38 21.67 16.22
CA THR A 366 -13.05 22.33 15.09
C THR A 366 -12.17 22.28 13.85
N PHE A 367 -12.82 22.33 12.68
CA PHE A 367 -12.14 22.21 11.40
C PHE A 367 -10.96 23.20 11.28
N MET A 368 -9.80 22.65 10.96
CA MET A 368 -8.53 23.39 11.02
C MET A 368 -8.18 24.10 9.71
N GLY A 369 -8.93 23.93 8.63
CA GLY A 369 -8.53 24.42 7.30
C GLY A 369 -7.40 23.59 6.70
N PHE A 370 -6.65 24.17 5.76
CA PHE A 370 -5.66 23.46 4.92
C PHE A 370 -4.20 23.86 5.19
N SER A 371 -3.91 24.52 6.32
CA SER A 371 -2.58 25.06 6.66
C SER A 371 -1.49 24.00 6.86
N PHE A 372 -1.85 22.73 7.01
CA PHE A 372 -0.93 21.60 7.07
C PHE A 372 -0.80 20.84 5.75
N ALA A 373 -1.25 21.41 4.63
CA ALA A 373 -1.00 20.90 3.29
C ALA A 373 0.13 21.67 2.58
N ILE A 374 0.86 20.99 1.69
CA ILE A 374 1.83 21.66 0.81
C ILE A 374 1.10 22.06 -0.47
N HIS A 375 0.52 23.26 -0.49
CA HIS A 375 -0.34 23.72 -1.60
C HIS A 375 0.26 23.47 -2.99
N ASP A 376 1.54 23.79 -3.19
CA ASP A 376 2.21 23.68 -4.50
C ASP A 376 2.34 22.24 -5.02
N LEU A 377 2.21 21.22 -4.16
CA LEU A 377 2.25 19.81 -4.55
C LEU A 377 0.86 19.21 -4.80
N PHE A 378 -0.18 19.83 -4.23
CA PHE A 378 -1.54 19.32 -4.28
C PHE A 378 -2.46 20.20 -5.12
N SER A 379 -2.08 21.41 -5.52
CA SER A 379 -2.94 22.32 -6.28
C SER A 379 -2.13 23.17 -7.24
N ALA A 380 -2.62 23.36 -8.46
CA ALA A 380 -2.07 24.34 -9.40
C ALA A 380 -2.62 25.76 -9.15
N GLY A 381 -3.73 25.88 -8.41
CA GLY A 381 -4.35 27.16 -8.00
C GLY A 381 -4.14 27.53 -6.53
N PHE A 382 -4.09 28.85 -6.26
CA PHE A 382 -4.01 29.44 -4.92
C PHE A 382 -5.40 29.63 -4.29
N GLU A 383 -6.04 28.54 -3.85
CA GLU A 383 -7.25 28.53 -3.02
C GLU A 383 -7.51 27.09 -2.54
N ASP A 384 -7.46 26.84 -1.22
CA ASP A 384 -7.89 25.64 -0.45
C ASP A 384 -7.82 24.22 -1.09
N LEU A 385 -6.88 24.00 -2.00
CA LEU A 385 -6.68 22.77 -2.79
C LEU A 385 -7.77 22.55 -3.85
N GLY A 386 -7.72 23.30 -4.96
CA GLY A 386 -8.66 23.17 -6.08
C GLY A 386 -8.49 21.85 -6.86
N ASP A 387 -7.27 21.60 -7.33
CA ASP A 387 -7.01 20.64 -8.41
C ASP A 387 -6.53 19.26 -7.96
N TRP A 388 -6.05 19.11 -6.72
CA TRP A 388 -5.59 17.83 -6.15
C TRP A 388 -4.66 17.08 -7.11
N GLU A 389 -3.63 17.78 -7.58
CA GLU A 389 -2.72 17.30 -8.63
C GLU A 389 -1.81 16.16 -8.17
N PHE A 390 -1.74 15.91 -6.87
CA PHE A 390 -0.85 14.90 -6.30
C PHE A 390 -1.26 13.49 -6.71
N ARG A 391 -0.32 12.72 -7.28
CA ARG A 391 -0.62 11.41 -7.89
C ARG A 391 0.07 10.24 -7.19
N ASN A 392 -0.58 9.07 -7.16
CA ASN A 392 -0.01 7.83 -6.61
C ASN A 392 0.85 7.03 -7.60
N ASP A 393 0.95 7.45 -8.87
CA ASP A 393 1.84 6.87 -9.89
C ASP A 393 3.24 7.51 -9.88
N PHE A 394 3.53 8.38 -8.90
CA PHE A 394 4.84 8.95 -8.63
C PHE A 394 5.35 8.54 -7.26
N SER A 395 6.65 8.29 -7.18
CA SER A 395 7.35 8.25 -5.90
C SER A 395 7.41 9.64 -5.26
N PHE A 396 7.48 9.68 -3.95
CA PHE A 396 7.67 10.91 -3.18
C PHE A 396 8.58 10.69 -1.98
N PRO A 397 9.19 11.75 -1.43
CA PRO A 397 10.05 11.61 -0.27
C PRO A 397 9.21 11.64 1.02
N ALA A 398 9.46 10.71 1.92
CA ALA A 398 9.21 10.96 3.34
C ALA A 398 10.35 11.82 3.89
N ILE A 399 9.95 12.95 4.48
CA ILE A 399 10.84 13.88 5.15
C ILE A 399 10.76 13.64 6.65
N SER A 400 11.91 13.54 7.30
CA SER A 400 12.01 13.39 8.76
C SER A 400 13.18 14.23 9.26
N ASN A 401 13.18 14.58 10.55
CA ASN A 401 14.26 15.36 11.18
C ASN A 401 14.63 16.65 10.42
N ALA A 402 13.65 17.27 9.75
CA ALA A 402 13.85 18.52 9.02
C ALA A 402 14.12 19.67 9.99
N ALA A 403 15.17 20.46 9.77
CA ALA A 403 15.63 21.46 10.71
C ALA A 403 14.65 22.62 10.93
N GLU A 404 13.79 22.92 9.94
CA GLU A 404 12.71 23.92 10.08
C GLU A 404 11.40 23.31 10.62
N SER A 405 11.34 22.00 10.88
CA SER A 405 10.23 21.42 11.65
C SER A 405 10.33 21.81 13.12
N SER A 406 9.19 21.90 13.77
CA SER A 406 9.11 22.13 15.21
C SER A 406 9.69 20.96 16.00
N ALA A 407 9.96 21.18 17.29
CA ALA A 407 10.45 20.11 18.16
C ALA A 407 9.43 18.95 18.23
N LEU A 408 9.95 17.72 18.29
CA LEU A 408 9.17 16.51 18.53
C LEU A 408 9.50 15.95 19.94
N PRO A 409 8.49 15.46 20.70
CA PRO A 409 7.06 15.63 20.45
C PRO A 409 6.63 17.11 20.55
N PRO A 410 5.50 17.50 19.93
CA PRO A 410 4.98 18.87 19.97
C PRO A 410 4.79 19.39 21.40
N VAL A 411 5.05 20.69 21.56
CA VAL A 411 4.90 21.41 22.82
C VAL A 411 3.51 22.04 22.92
N SER A 412 2.97 22.12 24.15
CA SER A 412 1.63 22.66 24.38
C SER A 412 1.59 24.19 24.52
N THR A 413 2.64 24.91 24.15
CA THR A 413 2.78 26.36 24.39
C THR A 413 2.90 27.20 23.10
N ALA A 414 2.95 26.56 21.94
CA ALA A 414 3.05 27.22 20.63
C ALA A 414 2.58 26.26 19.53
N THR A 415 2.14 26.80 18.40
CA THR A 415 1.78 25.97 17.23
C THR A 415 3.04 25.30 16.71
N SER A 416 2.95 23.99 16.47
CA SER A 416 4.04 23.19 15.91
C SER A 416 3.74 22.83 14.46
N PHE A 417 4.72 22.97 13.59
CA PHE A 417 4.64 22.68 12.15
C PHE A 417 5.69 21.66 11.75
N TYR A 418 5.34 20.71 10.89
CA TYR A 418 6.20 19.61 10.49
C TYR A 418 6.21 19.44 8.97
N ASN A 419 7.42 19.41 8.39
CA ASN A 419 7.69 19.13 6.97
C ASN A 419 7.01 20.05 5.93
N LEU A 420 6.46 21.21 6.34
CA LEU A 420 5.73 22.12 5.45
C LEU A 420 6.63 23.01 4.57
N THR A 421 7.90 23.12 4.90
CA THR A 421 8.83 24.04 4.22
C THR A 421 9.66 23.36 3.13
N ILE A 422 9.45 22.07 2.86
CA ILE A 422 10.15 21.31 1.83
C ILE A 422 9.15 20.80 0.80
N ASP A 423 9.38 21.12 -0.48
CA ASP A 423 8.65 20.54 -1.61
C ASP A 423 9.62 19.82 -2.56
N TRP A 424 9.08 19.10 -3.55
CA TRP A 424 9.88 18.38 -4.54
C TRP A 424 9.34 18.56 -5.95
N SER A 425 10.25 18.41 -6.91
CA SER A 425 9.92 18.60 -8.32
C SER A 425 9.17 17.40 -8.86
N VAL A 426 8.03 17.68 -9.47
CA VAL A 426 7.13 16.76 -10.20
C VAL A 426 6.51 17.55 -11.36
N PRO A 427 5.84 16.91 -12.34
CA PRO A 427 5.31 17.62 -13.50
C PRO A 427 4.39 18.82 -13.16
N TRP A 428 3.64 18.73 -12.06
CA TRP A 428 2.73 19.79 -11.58
C TRP A 428 3.37 20.75 -10.56
N ASN A 429 4.60 20.50 -10.11
CA ASN A 429 5.43 21.40 -9.29
C ASN A 429 6.83 21.50 -9.88
N SER A 430 6.92 21.92 -11.14
CA SER A 430 8.15 21.83 -11.93
C SER A 430 9.14 22.96 -11.60
N PHE A 431 10.18 22.65 -10.83
CA PHE A 431 11.32 23.56 -10.61
C PHE A 431 12.69 22.91 -10.84
N GLY A 432 12.71 21.60 -11.12
CA GLY A 432 13.88 20.81 -11.44
C GLY A 432 13.51 19.63 -12.34
N VAL A 433 14.38 18.63 -12.39
CA VAL A 433 14.09 17.39 -13.11
C VAL A 433 13.15 16.53 -12.28
N ASP A 434 12.14 15.94 -12.93
CA ASP A 434 11.20 14.98 -12.34
C ASP A 434 11.91 13.79 -11.67
N PRO A 435 11.22 13.04 -10.80
CA PRO A 435 11.81 11.89 -10.13
C PRO A 435 12.20 10.80 -11.14
N ILE A 436 13.38 10.20 -10.96
CA ILE A 436 13.77 8.99 -11.67
C ILE A 436 13.57 7.84 -10.71
N ASP A 437 12.74 6.89 -11.10
CA ASP A 437 12.39 5.72 -10.30
C ASP A 437 12.69 4.45 -11.11
N ALA A 438 13.88 3.90 -10.90
CA ALA A 438 14.36 2.67 -11.54
C ALA A 438 14.84 1.67 -10.48
N THR A 439 14.86 0.38 -10.81
CA THR A 439 15.11 -0.71 -9.85
C THR A 439 16.34 -0.52 -8.97
N ASP A 440 17.43 -0.01 -9.54
CA ASP A 440 18.71 0.17 -8.86
C ASP A 440 19.15 1.63 -8.78
N HIS A 441 18.29 2.56 -9.16
CA HIS A 441 18.63 3.97 -9.32
C HIS A 441 17.42 4.85 -9.03
N TYR A 442 17.57 5.77 -8.09
CA TYR A 442 16.52 6.69 -7.68
C TYR A 442 17.05 8.11 -7.66
N GLU A 443 16.30 9.05 -8.20
CA GLU A 443 16.63 10.47 -8.10
C GLU A 443 15.39 11.29 -7.78
N ILE A 444 15.55 12.31 -6.93
CA ILE A 444 14.48 13.28 -6.66
C ILE A 444 15.08 14.65 -6.37
N THR A 445 14.43 15.69 -6.87
CA THR A 445 14.82 17.09 -6.61
C THR A 445 13.96 17.67 -5.50
N LEU A 446 14.56 18.09 -4.39
CA LEU A 446 13.88 18.73 -3.26
C LEU A 446 14.30 20.19 -3.14
N ARG A 447 13.42 21.05 -2.63
CA ARG A 447 13.68 22.47 -2.39
C ARG A 447 13.19 22.86 -1.01
N SER A 448 13.98 23.68 -0.33
CA SER A 448 13.48 24.41 0.84
C SER A 448 12.83 25.72 0.40
N ARG A 449 11.64 25.99 0.89
CA ARG A 449 10.84 27.18 0.55
C ARG A 449 11.19 28.40 1.39
N THR A 450 11.93 28.21 2.47
CA THR A 450 12.39 29.28 3.36
C THR A 450 13.89 29.48 3.21
N VAL A 451 14.68 28.69 3.93
CA VAL A 451 16.15 28.77 4.00
C VAL A 451 16.74 27.39 3.77
N THR A 452 18.00 27.31 3.34
CA THR A 452 18.67 26.02 3.25
C THR A 452 18.68 25.34 4.61
N GLN A 453 18.23 24.08 4.63
CA GLN A 453 18.08 23.28 5.84
C GLN A 453 18.59 21.85 5.63
N THR A 454 18.57 21.04 6.68
CA THR A 454 18.85 19.59 6.60
C THR A 454 17.59 18.81 6.92
N ALA A 455 17.41 17.66 6.28
CA ALA A 455 16.37 16.70 6.62
C ALA A 455 16.85 15.28 6.26
N ASP A 456 16.27 14.28 6.90
CA ASP A 456 16.38 12.90 6.45
C ASP A 456 15.40 12.69 5.29
N VAL A 457 15.87 12.05 4.21
CA VAL A 457 15.07 11.82 3.00
C VAL A 457 14.96 10.33 2.73
N THR A 458 13.72 9.84 2.65
CA THR A 458 13.39 8.42 2.42
C THR A 458 12.49 8.30 1.19
N PRO A 459 12.89 7.63 0.11
CA PRO A 459 12.00 7.35 -1.02
C PRO A 459 10.80 6.49 -0.59
N ARG A 460 9.58 6.91 -0.94
CA ARG A 460 8.31 6.24 -0.65
C ARG A 460 7.45 6.14 -1.90
N ASN A 461 6.48 5.21 -1.87
CA ASN A 461 5.58 4.93 -2.98
C ASN A 461 6.34 4.72 -4.30
N THR A 462 7.43 3.96 -4.21
CA THR A 462 8.34 3.75 -5.32
C THR A 462 7.73 2.77 -6.29
N GLN A 463 7.71 3.14 -7.57
CA GLN A 463 7.05 2.38 -8.62
C GLN A 463 7.94 1.24 -9.12
N ARG A 464 9.26 1.43 -9.09
CA ARG A 464 10.24 0.46 -9.64
C ARG A 464 11.45 0.27 -8.74
N PHE A 465 11.91 1.33 -8.09
CA PHE A 465 12.97 1.34 -7.12
C PHE A 465 12.55 0.49 -5.94
N SER A 466 13.41 -0.44 -5.59
CA SER A 466 13.19 -1.34 -4.46
C SER A 466 14.53 -1.76 -3.92
N ALA A 467 14.61 -1.96 -2.61
CA ALA A 467 15.82 -2.42 -1.97
C ALA A 467 15.53 -3.64 -1.11
N SER A 468 16.33 -4.68 -1.28
CA SER A 468 16.34 -5.81 -0.36
C SER A 468 17.01 -5.39 0.94
N ALA A 469 16.60 -5.97 2.07
CA ALA A 469 17.24 -5.72 3.35
C ALA A 469 18.76 -5.94 3.27
N GLY A 470 19.54 -4.98 3.78
CA GLY A 470 21.00 -5.02 3.73
C GLY A 470 21.62 -4.59 2.40
N ALA A 471 20.85 -4.23 1.38
CA ALA A 471 21.38 -3.71 0.12
C ALA A 471 22.05 -2.34 0.32
N ALA A 472 23.26 -2.18 -0.18
CA ALA A 472 24.03 -0.94 -0.08
C ALA A 472 23.83 -0.05 -1.32
N PHE A 473 23.75 1.26 -1.08
CA PHE A 473 23.60 2.30 -2.08
C PHE A 473 24.61 3.42 -1.83
N THR A 474 25.16 3.99 -2.90
CA THR A 474 25.81 5.30 -2.85
C THR A 474 24.74 6.38 -2.97
N TRP A 475 24.93 7.50 -2.30
CA TRP A 475 24.10 8.68 -2.50
C TRP A 475 24.94 9.91 -2.79
N GLU A 476 24.40 10.81 -3.60
CA GLU A 476 24.95 12.14 -3.88
C GLU A 476 23.88 13.20 -3.65
N ASN A 477 24.33 14.38 -3.19
CA ASN A 477 23.55 15.60 -3.09
C ASN A 477 24.11 16.61 -4.07
N LEU A 478 23.40 16.80 -5.17
CA LEU A 478 23.74 17.75 -6.22
C LEU A 478 23.00 19.07 -5.98
N ASN A 479 23.71 20.17 -5.79
CA ASN A 479 23.11 21.49 -5.78
C ASN A 479 22.66 21.85 -7.21
N VAL A 480 21.37 21.99 -7.45
CA VAL A 480 20.79 22.13 -8.79
C VAL A 480 21.24 23.42 -9.48
N GLY A 481 21.34 24.52 -8.74
CA GLY A 481 21.71 25.82 -9.30
C GLY A 481 23.17 25.91 -9.76
N THR A 482 24.07 25.16 -9.12
CA THR A 482 25.52 25.19 -9.42
C THR A 482 26.02 23.95 -10.18
N GLY A 483 25.26 22.86 -10.17
CA GLY A 483 25.67 21.57 -10.71
C GLY A 483 26.80 20.89 -9.93
N GLN A 484 27.10 21.34 -8.70
CA GLN A 484 28.16 20.77 -7.86
C GLN A 484 27.59 19.75 -6.87
N VAL A 485 28.30 18.63 -6.71
CA VAL A 485 28.02 17.67 -5.63
C VAL A 485 28.50 18.28 -4.33
N VAL A 486 27.57 18.61 -3.43
CA VAL A 486 27.85 19.26 -2.13
C VAL A 486 28.03 18.27 -0.99
N ALA A 487 27.52 17.05 -1.14
CA ALA A 487 27.75 15.94 -0.22
C ALA A 487 27.54 14.61 -0.95
N ALA A 488 28.17 13.55 -0.46
CA ALA A 488 27.97 12.18 -0.94
C ALA A 488 28.28 11.18 0.18
N GLY A 489 27.79 9.95 0.05
CA GLY A 489 28.04 8.90 1.03
C GLY A 489 27.51 7.54 0.60
N THR A 490 27.38 6.65 1.57
CA THR A 490 26.74 5.34 1.40
C THR A 490 25.64 5.17 2.43
N VAL A 491 24.63 4.38 2.09
CA VAL A 491 23.50 4.01 2.94
C VAL A 491 23.14 2.56 2.69
N THR A 492 22.60 1.88 3.69
CA THR A 492 22.14 0.49 3.58
C THR A 492 20.65 0.43 3.86
N ALA A 493 19.91 -0.32 3.05
CA ALA A 493 18.51 -0.58 3.28
C ALA A 493 18.32 -1.38 4.57
N ASP A 494 17.34 -0.97 5.38
CA ASP A 494 17.05 -1.60 6.67
C ASP A 494 16.39 -2.99 6.52
N ALA A 495 15.99 -3.62 7.63
CA ALA A 495 15.33 -4.93 7.62
C ALA A 495 13.99 -4.97 6.85
N LYS A 496 13.41 -3.81 6.54
CA LYS A 496 12.16 -3.63 5.77
C LYS A 496 12.44 -3.20 4.33
N GLY A 497 13.70 -3.07 3.91
CA GLY A 497 14.06 -2.59 2.58
C GLY A 497 13.93 -1.08 2.40
N VAL A 498 13.79 -0.32 3.48
CA VAL A 498 13.66 1.14 3.45
C VAL A 498 15.04 1.79 3.49
N ILE A 499 15.25 2.81 2.65
CA ILE A 499 16.50 3.57 2.57
C ILE A 499 16.23 5.01 3.01
N THR A 500 17.00 5.47 4.00
CA THR A 500 16.92 6.84 4.51
C THR A 500 18.29 7.48 4.44
N VAL A 501 18.42 8.60 3.71
CA VAL A 501 19.65 9.39 3.67
C VAL A 501 19.60 10.43 4.79
N PRO A 502 20.42 10.28 5.84
CA PRO A 502 20.34 11.15 7.01
C PRO A 502 20.99 12.51 6.76
N GLY A 503 20.42 13.57 7.34
CA GLY A 503 20.99 14.92 7.31
C GLY A 503 21.22 15.48 5.90
N PHE A 504 20.41 15.07 4.92
CA PHE A 504 20.47 15.55 3.55
C PHE A 504 20.23 17.07 3.51
N ARG A 505 21.20 17.80 2.95
CA ARG A 505 21.11 19.26 2.78
C ARG A 505 20.12 19.61 1.67
N VAL A 506 19.03 20.27 2.02
CA VAL A 506 18.01 20.75 1.09
C VAL A 506 18.21 22.25 0.86
N GLU A 507 18.74 22.61 -0.31
CA GLU A 507 19.01 24.00 -0.66
C GLU A 507 17.71 24.80 -0.87
N ALA A 508 17.74 26.08 -0.52
CA ALA A 508 16.70 27.02 -0.94
C ALA A 508 16.82 27.36 -2.44
N GLY A 509 15.75 27.92 -3.01
CA GLY A 509 15.74 28.39 -4.39
C GLY A 509 15.69 27.24 -5.41
N SER A 510 16.83 26.92 -6.03
CA SER A 510 16.91 25.89 -7.09
C SER A 510 16.85 24.45 -6.57
N GLY A 511 17.10 24.25 -5.27
CA GLY A 511 17.00 22.95 -4.62
C GLY A 511 18.23 22.06 -4.74
N SER A 512 18.07 20.86 -4.19
CA SER A 512 19.07 19.78 -4.13
C SER A 512 18.50 18.53 -4.77
N ARG A 513 19.28 17.89 -5.63
CA ARG A 513 18.93 16.59 -6.21
C ARG A 513 19.62 15.48 -5.45
N LEU A 514 18.82 14.61 -4.83
CA LEU A 514 19.28 13.35 -4.28
C LEU A 514 19.43 12.36 -5.44
N ILE A 515 20.60 11.71 -5.52
CA ILE A 515 20.86 10.62 -6.45
C ILE A 515 21.24 9.40 -5.62
N LEU A 516 20.49 8.31 -5.71
CA LEU A 516 20.70 7.04 -5.04
C LEU A 516 21.01 5.97 -6.09
N GLN A 517 22.15 5.31 -5.96
CA GLN A 517 22.58 4.29 -6.90
C GLN A 517 23.00 3.02 -6.15
N ARG A 518 22.43 1.86 -6.51
CA ARG A 518 22.79 0.58 -5.91
C ARG A 518 24.28 0.31 -6.08
N THR A 519 24.94 -0.05 -4.99
CA THR A 519 26.31 -0.56 -5.02
C THR A 519 26.29 -2.04 -5.36
N ALA A 520 27.11 -2.44 -6.33
CA ALA A 520 27.25 -3.84 -6.70
C ALA A 520 27.80 -4.68 -5.52
N GLY A 521 27.12 -5.79 -5.22
CA GLY A 521 27.62 -6.78 -4.27
C GLY A 521 28.89 -7.50 -4.77
N ILE A 522 29.57 -8.19 -3.86
CA ILE A 522 30.77 -8.97 -4.15
C ILE A 522 30.36 -10.43 -4.39
N PRO A 523 30.58 -11.01 -5.59
CA PRO A 523 30.33 -12.42 -5.82
C PRO A 523 31.25 -13.29 -4.94
N VAL A 524 30.70 -14.37 -4.35
CA VAL A 524 31.45 -15.36 -3.60
C VAL A 524 31.71 -16.56 -4.50
N ILE A 525 32.98 -16.82 -4.84
CA ILE A 525 33.37 -17.99 -5.64
C ILE A 525 33.15 -19.26 -4.83
N THR A 526 32.37 -20.19 -5.37
CA THR A 526 32.06 -21.50 -4.75
C THR A 526 32.76 -22.67 -5.45
N ALA A 527 33.18 -22.49 -6.72
CA ALA A 527 34.01 -23.45 -7.45
C ALA A 527 34.87 -22.71 -8.49
N PRO A 528 36.08 -23.20 -8.79
CA PRO A 528 36.71 -24.43 -8.32
C PRO A 528 37.46 -24.22 -7.00
N ILE A 529 37.65 -25.29 -6.22
CA ILE A 529 38.40 -25.25 -4.94
C ILE A 529 39.51 -26.30 -4.98
N GLY A 530 40.76 -25.89 -4.71
CA GLY A 530 41.90 -26.80 -4.62
C GLY A 530 42.28 -27.47 -5.96
N ASP A 531 42.66 -28.74 -5.89
CA ASP A 531 43.09 -29.52 -7.06
C ASP A 531 41.88 -29.99 -7.88
N GLN A 532 41.95 -29.76 -9.20
CA GLN A 532 40.92 -30.10 -10.17
C GLN A 532 41.42 -31.21 -11.08
N THR A 533 40.60 -32.25 -11.25
CA THR A 533 40.89 -33.37 -12.16
C THR A 533 40.41 -33.12 -13.59
N SER A 534 39.49 -32.17 -13.80
CA SER A 534 39.11 -31.73 -15.14
C SER A 534 40.02 -30.59 -15.61
N THR A 535 40.37 -30.60 -16.89
CA THR A 535 41.06 -29.50 -17.58
C THR A 535 40.09 -28.38 -17.98
N THR A 536 38.78 -28.59 -17.89
CA THR A 536 37.72 -27.60 -18.09
C THR A 536 36.82 -27.53 -16.85
N PRO A 537 37.34 -27.13 -15.68
CA PRO A 537 36.53 -27.07 -14.47
C PRO A 537 35.42 -26.01 -14.61
N VAL A 538 34.25 -26.30 -14.02
CA VAL A 538 33.15 -25.33 -13.96
C VAL A 538 33.46 -24.32 -12.86
N PHE A 539 33.48 -23.05 -13.23
CA PHE A 539 33.54 -21.94 -12.29
C PHE A 539 32.13 -21.58 -11.83
N ARG A 540 31.94 -21.39 -10.53
CA ARG A 540 30.65 -21.02 -9.94
C ARG A 540 30.83 -19.97 -8.86
N TRP A 541 29.87 -19.07 -8.75
CA TRP A 541 29.82 -18.05 -7.71
C TRP A 541 28.38 -17.76 -7.29
N SER A 542 28.21 -16.99 -6.22
CA SER A 542 26.90 -16.50 -5.78
C SER A 542 26.36 -15.41 -6.71
N ASP A 543 25.05 -15.44 -6.98
CA ASP A 543 24.39 -14.33 -7.66
C ASP A 543 24.51 -13.02 -6.86
N VAL A 544 24.67 -11.91 -7.58
CA VAL A 544 24.65 -10.55 -7.06
C VAL A 544 23.38 -9.87 -7.55
N THR A 545 22.51 -9.45 -6.63
CA THR A 545 21.28 -8.72 -6.95
C THR A 545 21.57 -7.46 -7.78
N GLY A 546 20.90 -7.33 -8.93
CA GLY A 546 21.08 -6.21 -9.86
C GLY A 546 22.23 -6.37 -10.86
N ALA A 547 22.99 -7.48 -10.79
CA ALA A 547 24.01 -7.77 -11.80
C ALA A 547 23.37 -8.15 -13.14
N ALA A 548 23.76 -7.46 -14.21
CA ALA A 548 23.39 -7.80 -15.58
C ALA A 548 24.35 -8.84 -16.20
N ALA A 549 25.59 -8.89 -15.71
CA ALA A 549 26.61 -9.84 -16.11
C ALA A 549 27.70 -9.96 -15.02
N TYR A 550 28.67 -10.85 -15.23
CA TYR A 550 29.87 -11.00 -14.43
C TYR A 550 31.10 -10.97 -15.30
N ARG A 551 32.15 -10.31 -14.84
CA ARG A 551 33.48 -10.39 -15.44
C ARG A 551 34.31 -11.41 -14.68
N ILE A 552 34.85 -12.38 -15.39
CA ILE A 552 35.73 -13.43 -14.90
C ILE A 552 37.15 -13.06 -15.29
N TRP A 553 38.06 -13.05 -14.32
CA TRP A 553 39.48 -12.81 -14.54
C TRP A 553 40.30 -13.96 -13.99
N ILE A 554 41.16 -14.55 -14.81
CA ILE A 554 42.06 -15.63 -14.38
C ILE A 554 43.49 -15.25 -14.68
N THR A 555 44.37 -15.49 -13.72
CA THR A 555 45.82 -15.40 -13.90
C THR A 555 46.43 -16.79 -13.75
N SER A 556 47.32 -17.16 -14.68
CA SER A 556 48.17 -18.34 -14.55
C SER A 556 49.37 -18.01 -13.67
N ARG A 557 49.43 -18.57 -12.46
CA ARG A 557 50.60 -18.43 -11.57
C ARG A 557 51.78 -19.29 -12.02
N THR A 558 51.55 -20.28 -12.88
CA THR A 558 52.61 -21.14 -13.40
C THR A 558 53.40 -20.47 -14.52
N THR A 559 52.72 -19.77 -15.42
CA THR A 559 53.36 -19.10 -16.57
C THR A 559 53.53 -17.59 -16.39
N GLY A 560 52.86 -17.00 -15.38
CA GLY A 560 52.82 -15.56 -15.17
C GLY A 560 51.81 -14.81 -16.05
N ALA A 561 51.05 -15.49 -16.92
CA ALA A 561 50.09 -14.85 -17.81
C ALA A 561 48.92 -14.21 -17.04
N SER A 562 48.70 -12.91 -17.24
CA SER A 562 47.66 -12.11 -16.57
C SER A 562 47.12 -11.01 -17.50
N PRO A 563 45.89 -11.09 -18.00
CA PRO A 563 44.97 -12.23 -17.83
C PRO A 563 45.41 -13.43 -18.66
N TYR A 564 45.21 -14.62 -18.11
CA TYR A 564 45.10 -15.85 -18.88
C TYR A 564 43.70 -15.98 -19.51
N LEU A 565 42.66 -15.57 -18.78
CA LEU A 565 41.29 -15.45 -19.26
C LEU A 565 40.67 -14.16 -18.72
N ASP A 566 39.97 -13.43 -19.58
CA ASP A 566 39.17 -12.25 -19.23
C ASP A 566 37.92 -12.24 -20.09
N ILE A 567 36.75 -12.50 -19.49
CA ILE A 567 35.49 -12.68 -20.23
C ILE A 567 34.30 -12.21 -19.40
N ASN A 568 33.26 -11.73 -20.08
CA ASN A 568 31.98 -11.44 -19.47
C ASN A 568 30.98 -12.56 -19.74
N VAL A 569 30.19 -12.93 -18.73
CA VAL A 569 29.13 -13.95 -18.81
C VAL A 569 27.88 -13.44 -18.11
N THR A 570 26.69 -13.94 -18.48
CA THR A 570 25.43 -13.56 -17.84
C THR A 570 25.06 -14.46 -16.67
N ASP A 571 25.40 -15.75 -16.76
CA ASP A 571 25.06 -16.73 -15.73
C ASP A 571 26.10 -16.72 -14.60
N SER A 572 25.69 -17.10 -13.39
CA SER A 572 26.60 -17.27 -12.24
C SER A 572 27.44 -18.55 -12.27
N GLN A 573 27.70 -19.04 -13.48
CA GLN A 573 28.60 -20.13 -13.76
C GLN A 573 29.24 -19.99 -15.13
N PHE A 574 30.43 -20.54 -15.30
CA PHE A 574 31.12 -20.57 -16.58
C PHE A 574 31.99 -21.82 -16.70
N THR A 575 31.97 -22.45 -17.87
CA THR A 575 32.89 -23.54 -18.22
C THR A 575 33.78 -23.07 -19.35
N PRO A 576 35.13 -23.05 -19.17
CA PRO A 576 36.04 -22.69 -20.24
C PRO A 576 35.84 -23.58 -21.47
N PRO A 577 35.69 -23.02 -22.69
CA PRO A 577 35.52 -23.82 -23.91
C PRO A 577 36.81 -24.51 -24.35
N ALA A 578 37.96 -24.00 -23.91
CA ALA A 578 39.27 -24.60 -24.15
C ALA A 578 39.85 -25.17 -22.84
N GLU A 579 40.59 -26.26 -22.94
CA GLU A 579 41.30 -26.86 -21.81
C GLU A 579 42.30 -25.88 -21.21
N LEU A 580 42.26 -25.76 -19.88
CA LEU A 580 43.29 -25.10 -19.10
C LEU A 580 44.49 -26.05 -18.96
N PRO A 581 45.71 -25.63 -19.33
CA PRO A 581 46.91 -26.42 -19.13
C PRO A 581 47.14 -26.80 -17.66
N LEU A 582 47.97 -27.82 -17.44
CA LEU A 582 48.41 -28.18 -16.09
C LEU A 582 49.10 -26.99 -15.44
N GLY A 583 48.62 -26.56 -14.28
CA GLY A 583 49.12 -25.33 -13.68
C GLY A 583 48.37 -24.88 -12.45
N ARG A 584 48.86 -23.81 -11.84
CA ARG A 584 48.24 -23.09 -10.73
C ARG A 584 47.60 -21.81 -11.27
N TYR A 585 46.38 -21.55 -10.86
CA TYR A 585 45.58 -20.42 -11.32
C TYR A 585 45.00 -19.64 -10.14
N THR A 586 44.73 -18.36 -10.37
CA THR A 586 43.89 -17.56 -9.49
C THR A 586 42.71 -17.04 -10.28
N LEU A 587 41.52 -17.20 -9.73
CA LEU A 587 40.26 -16.71 -10.27
C LEU A 587 39.75 -15.53 -9.43
N TRP A 588 39.29 -14.49 -10.12
CA TRP A 588 38.48 -13.42 -9.57
C TRP A 588 37.20 -13.28 -10.39
N VAL A 589 36.12 -12.91 -9.73
CA VAL A 589 34.84 -12.60 -10.37
C VAL A 589 34.33 -11.28 -9.83
N ARG A 590 33.74 -10.43 -10.67
CA ARG A 590 33.02 -9.24 -10.22
C ARG A 590 31.70 -9.10 -10.96
N ALA A 591 30.70 -8.54 -10.30
CA ALA A 591 29.44 -8.19 -10.92
C ALA A 591 29.60 -6.98 -11.86
N LEU A 592 28.85 -6.96 -12.94
CA LEU A 592 28.65 -5.84 -13.84
C LEU A 592 27.18 -5.45 -13.76
N MET A 593 26.90 -4.23 -13.35
CA MET A 593 25.53 -3.74 -13.15
C MET A 593 24.92 -3.27 -14.47
N SER A 594 23.59 -3.20 -14.51
CA SER A 594 22.82 -2.74 -15.68
C SER A 594 23.18 -1.31 -16.14
N ASN A 595 23.61 -0.45 -15.22
CA ASN A 595 24.07 0.92 -15.50
C ASN A 595 25.51 1.00 -16.04
N GLY A 596 26.16 -0.14 -16.31
CA GLY A 596 27.54 -0.21 -16.80
C GLY A 596 28.63 -0.11 -15.72
N SER A 597 28.27 0.13 -14.45
CA SER A 597 29.23 0.13 -13.35
C SER A 597 29.73 -1.29 -13.04
N SER A 598 30.98 -1.39 -12.58
CA SER A 598 31.59 -2.66 -12.15
C SER A 598 31.64 -2.72 -10.64
N GLY A 599 31.24 -3.86 -10.07
CA GLY A 599 31.42 -4.14 -8.65
C GLY A 599 32.84 -4.47 -8.26
N PRO A 600 33.09 -4.65 -6.94
CA PRO A 600 34.38 -5.07 -6.44
C PRO A 600 34.73 -6.48 -6.94
N TRP A 601 36.01 -6.77 -7.07
CA TRP A 601 36.47 -8.14 -7.29
C TRP A 601 36.20 -9.01 -6.05
N SER A 602 35.81 -10.25 -6.29
CA SER A 602 35.73 -11.29 -5.28
C SER A 602 37.06 -11.45 -4.54
N THR A 603 37.01 -12.06 -3.35
CA THR A 603 38.22 -12.65 -2.79
C THR A 603 38.84 -13.62 -3.81
N PRO A 604 40.16 -13.58 -4.05
CA PRO A 604 40.81 -14.46 -5.02
C PRO A 604 40.63 -15.92 -4.65
N MET A 605 40.22 -16.75 -5.61
CA MET A 605 40.18 -18.20 -5.46
C MET A 605 41.38 -18.84 -6.15
N ASN A 606 42.20 -19.56 -5.39
CA ASN A 606 43.32 -20.30 -5.93
C ASN A 606 42.92 -21.74 -6.21
N PHE A 607 43.24 -22.24 -7.40
CA PHE A 607 43.00 -23.62 -7.81
C PHE A 607 44.13 -24.14 -8.70
N GLN A 608 44.15 -25.45 -8.91
CA GLN A 608 45.18 -26.09 -9.71
C GLN A 608 44.59 -27.16 -10.61
N ILE A 609 45.00 -27.18 -11.89
CA ILE A 609 44.65 -28.23 -12.85
C ILE A 609 45.67 -29.36 -12.74
N ARG A 610 45.23 -30.52 -12.24
CA ARG A 610 46.00 -31.76 -12.08
C ARG A 610 45.10 -32.99 -12.30
N PRO A 611 44.63 -33.24 -13.55
CA PRO A 611 44.05 -34.53 -13.94
C PRO A 611 44.93 -35.70 -13.50
N ALA A 612 44.29 -36.75 -12.98
CA ALA A 612 44.95 -38.01 -12.69
C ALA A 612 45.19 -38.78 -14.01
N ALA A 613 46.36 -39.39 -14.14
CA ALA A 613 46.57 -40.39 -15.18
C ALA A 613 45.69 -41.61 -14.88
N GLN A 614 44.96 -42.10 -15.88
CA GLN A 614 44.11 -43.28 -15.73
C GLN A 614 44.92 -44.52 -16.09
N ILE A 615 45.02 -45.48 -15.17
CA ILE A 615 45.60 -46.78 -15.49
C ILE A 615 44.68 -47.51 -16.48
N LEU A 616 45.21 -47.89 -17.62
CA LEU A 616 44.50 -48.57 -18.71
C LEU A 616 44.58 -50.10 -18.55
N THR A 617 45.73 -50.59 -18.08
CA THR A 617 45.99 -52.02 -17.88
C THR A 617 46.69 -52.20 -16.53
N ALA A 618 45.92 -52.64 -15.53
CA ALA A 618 46.44 -53.27 -14.32
C ALA A 618 45.72 -54.60 -14.17
N GLY A 619 46.30 -55.67 -14.72
CA GLY A 619 45.82 -57.02 -14.45
C GLY A 619 46.08 -57.37 -12.97
N THR A 620 45.16 -58.09 -12.33
CA THR A 620 45.43 -58.76 -11.03
C THR A 620 46.41 -59.94 -11.17
N SER A 621 46.70 -60.34 -12.41
CA SER A 621 47.70 -61.33 -12.78
C SER A 621 48.31 -60.96 -14.15
N PHE A 622 49.62 -61.12 -14.28
CA PHE A 622 50.35 -60.84 -15.52
C PHE A 622 50.83 -62.16 -16.14
N SER A 623 50.55 -62.39 -17.42
CA SER A 623 50.93 -63.60 -18.17
C SER A 623 52.28 -63.48 -18.88
N THR A 624 52.93 -62.31 -18.79
CA THR A 624 54.24 -62.00 -19.37
C THR A 624 55.18 -61.39 -18.33
N LEU A 625 56.47 -61.74 -18.37
CA LEU A 625 57.52 -61.16 -17.54
C LEU A 625 58.52 -60.40 -18.45
N PRO A 626 58.78 -59.10 -18.20
CA PRO A 626 58.21 -58.26 -17.14
C PRO A 626 56.73 -57.86 -17.38
N PRO A 627 55.98 -57.53 -16.30
CA PRO A 627 54.62 -57.01 -16.43
C PRO A 627 54.61 -55.62 -17.07
N THR A 628 53.67 -55.39 -18.00
CA THR A 628 53.44 -54.07 -18.60
C THR A 628 52.29 -53.37 -17.87
N ILE A 629 52.53 -52.13 -17.42
CA ILE A 629 51.51 -51.24 -16.84
C ILE A 629 51.35 -50.07 -17.80
N ASP A 630 50.16 -49.91 -18.39
CA ASP A 630 49.87 -48.78 -19.26
C ASP A 630 48.94 -47.79 -18.55
N TRP A 631 49.16 -46.50 -18.79
CA TRP A 631 48.29 -45.42 -18.33
C TRP A 631 48.00 -44.44 -19.46
N SER A 632 46.90 -43.70 -19.33
CA SER A 632 46.56 -42.63 -20.27
C SER A 632 47.57 -41.49 -20.16
N ALA A 633 48.08 -41.05 -21.30
CA ALA A 633 48.91 -39.86 -21.34
C ALA A 633 48.08 -38.63 -20.95
N VAL A 634 48.52 -37.92 -19.92
CA VAL A 634 48.05 -36.59 -19.53
C VAL A 634 48.84 -35.56 -20.34
N THR A 635 48.16 -34.88 -21.26
CA THR A 635 48.75 -33.81 -22.08
C THR A 635 49.39 -32.73 -21.18
N GLY A 636 50.66 -32.40 -21.44
CA GLY A 636 51.41 -31.41 -20.66
C GLY A 636 52.10 -31.94 -19.40
N ALA A 637 51.96 -33.23 -19.06
CA ALA A 637 52.71 -33.82 -17.95
C ALA A 637 54.21 -33.93 -18.27
N ALA A 638 55.06 -33.34 -17.41
CA ALA A 638 56.52 -33.37 -17.60
C ALA A 638 57.17 -34.70 -17.16
N ARG A 639 56.56 -35.38 -16.18
CA ARG A 639 57.00 -36.69 -15.66
C ARG A 639 55.84 -37.43 -15.01
N TYR A 640 55.91 -38.76 -15.01
CA TYR A 640 55.05 -39.63 -14.21
C TYR A 640 55.88 -40.30 -13.12
N GLN A 641 55.30 -40.48 -11.94
CA GLN A 641 55.87 -41.32 -10.89
C GLN A 641 54.97 -42.54 -10.73
N VAL A 642 55.51 -43.71 -11.03
CA VAL A 642 54.80 -44.98 -10.88
C VAL A 642 55.26 -45.60 -9.57
N TRP A 643 54.32 -45.82 -8.66
CA TRP A 643 54.55 -46.51 -7.39
C TRP A 643 53.94 -47.91 -7.55
N VAL A 644 54.76 -48.95 -7.36
CA VAL A 644 54.38 -50.36 -7.50
C VAL A 644 54.41 -51.02 -6.13
#